data_AF-A0A5M3WEA4-F1
#
_entry.id   AF-A0A5M3WEA4-F1
#
_cell.length_a   1.000
_cell.length_b   1.000
_cell.length_c   1.000
_cell.angle_alpha   90.00
_cell.angle_beta   90.00
_cell.angle_gamma   90.00
#
_symmetry.space_group_name_H-M   'P 1'
#
loop_
_entity.id
_entity.type
_entity.pdbx_description
1 polymer ?
#
loop_
_entity_poly.entity_id
_entity_poly.type
_entity_poly.pdbx_seq_one_letter_code
_entity_poly.pdbx_strand_id
1 'polypeptide(L)'
;MSRDNRKNDVRRRIHYTGEAYQQAHGEITDLGKERPLIPDAQHPAQQRVESAVLHRLLAGARAQWSADVRPMWPLFVEAACPSTTGLRVVVPVRDVAAFGAALAMRRTADVIRPPADKIMVRSTDGVTRLTAAGDASAVVDLECSWKKLCSAVEADPHVSAPSPLSLRFDAHPALQLPPDTRAALSGLLRRIALFVKPDALDWLFICYEWALRGRKGAIPRLPDSLVADLTDKNFGLHHTQLHALGIDRLSWSRGGKRGSEDGESRSLTYAERRDLSTARALATPAVRASGLGTIPTGGPSAYQEGRLRESARRYNELAVTVMRLDPEYPIKREFFAMRFPERWMEPLRSLEAASRSGEFAYIATLNDVITAAVPDCVVTRPYAAYDIDQNWLLAHHPVNPDVIFHLITAWVRAQKATPEQIQWTLSQLSPADLNWSSVSISPNLPFSQLARLIPMEVAATLSRPDAQGPFNNLRFVRCPTNNGAELMSWPPEGIENREPFSVTIGISTHTVPFSSELLVHLSFGVRRWMPSRGNLTIDRSYPAYFAPTHRSLSELPSSPHLGTAKIELVRVRQEGGRTAWMPGWQKAMASVLDQAGYLSQLPDPRQLVAEPSELLSRRDAAAMVYRRGMLPWVKVSEGLPIADRAPLMSWVIGELTPHLRPAEPLPREKCTIYKGLATAAKGVIASDALRAVIGPRLTVELLTESELTTQYALDCLGERLGVEFPRADELGEAETLLDLGSVSIGVRRMTTPSEYVDFRGDRRRPQAAVKARVDLITAPLGQATHPTITLVEILDSDRYVGETDNADLKFALQYRLMCTGRLSQFVTTVVEAQSPLRLGHDRESPDPSHARFSGAIDDLFRQLGVRPVALPLPAANTLPRRPTLLGIWMIRQNNRRGRSARQQLPVAVLSDPTGQRVLVRTPEIAWQPLHVGLLEIGREHGTTERKYKPKDTTRFIREVIYDVIADYPDTLLLTHAQNLRREWAFLTNSHLDMDMVEFDSDSRQPIATLPGLRHVRVRTAEFGETPECYGINGDGVGQPTGLWRYLEPRLFGSTAGKPATHANASMNVSKIEPGMRTGKTIRLNPKAEVWNEQFVELLVAGVQDGDRPEHWAALAHNLRNATPYSHWTTMLPWPLNLAKQIEKYISFPA
;
A
#
# COMPACT_ATOMS: atom_id res chain seq x y z
N MET A 1 10.03 23.08 4.58
CA MET A 1 10.22 21.74 5.21
C MET A 1 11.65 21.30 4.95
N SER A 2 12.28 20.53 5.84
CA SER A 2 13.49 19.79 5.47
C SER A 2 13.17 18.66 4.47
N ARG A 3 14.15 18.31 3.63
CA ARG A 3 14.07 17.33 2.53
C ARG A 3 13.54 15.96 3.00
N ASP A 4 13.93 15.51 4.18
CA ASP A 4 13.53 14.20 4.73
C ASP A 4 12.10 14.18 5.29
N ASN A 5 11.59 15.33 5.73
CA ASN A 5 10.17 15.50 6.05
C ASN A 5 9.27 15.40 4.79
N ARG A 6 9.85 15.57 3.58
CA ARG A 6 9.19 15.32 2.29
C ARG A 6 9.27 13.83 1.93
N LYS A 7 10.46 13.21 2.04
CA LYS A 7 10.65 11.75 1.83
C LYS A 7 9.77 10.88 2.74
N ASN A 8 9.60 11.25 4.01
CA ASN A 8 8.79 10.49 4.96
C ASN A 8 7.28 10.56 4.67
N ASP A 9 6.76 11.71 4.22
CA ASP A 9 5.35 11.81 3.80
C ASP A 9 5.11 11.05 2.48
N VAL A 10 6.08 11.12 1.56
CA VAL A 10 6.14 10.33 0.31
C VAL A 10 6.30 8.83 0.60
N ARG A 11 6.77 8.40 1.77
CA ARG A 11 6.70 6.98 2.21
C ARG A 11 5.34 6.64 2.83
N ARG A 12 4.75 7.51 3.67
CA ARG A 12 3.42 7.29 4.28
C ARG A 12 2.33 7.03 3.22
N ARG A 13 2.21 7.88 2.18
CA ARG A 13 1.09 7.79 1.20
C ARG A 13 1.18 6.63 0.19
N ILE A 14 2.03 5.60 0.37
CA ILE A 14 2.13 4.46 -0.58
C ILE A 14 1.58 3.17 0.03
N HIS A 15 1.68 3.03 1.36
CA HIS A 15 1.22 1.86 2.09
C HIS A 15 -0.31 1.81 2.31
N TYR A 16 -1.08 2.91 2.06
CA TYR A 16 -2.39 3.07 2.70
C TYR A 16 -3.64 3.39 1.85
N THR A 17 -3.59 3.74 0.54
CA THR A 17 -4.82 4.21 -0.19
C THR A 17 -5.20 3.51 -1.49
N GLY A 18 -4.25 3.12 -2.36
CA GLY A 18 -4.53 2.22 -3.51
C GLY A 18 -5.31 2.77 -4.71
N GLU A 19 -5.57 4.08 -4.79
CA GLU A 19 -6.49 4.76 -5.74
C GLU A 19 -6.32 4.39 -7.23
N ALA A 20 -5.09 4.18 -7.73
CA ALA A 20 -4.77 4.10 -9.16
C ALA A 20 -5.26 2.83 -9.93
N TYR A 21 -6.23 2.07 -9.40
CA TYR A 21 -6.83 0.93 -10.12
C TYR A 21 -8.07 1.32 -10.93
N GLN A 22 -8.87 2.27 -10.43
CA GLN A 22 -10.09 2.71 -11.09
C GLN A 22 -9.76 3.38 -12.43
N GLN A 23 -8.92 4.41 -12.40
CA GLN A 23 -8.59 5.29 -13.54
C GLN A 23 -8.13 4.61 -14.84
N ALA A 24 -7.66 3.35 -14.80
CA ALA A 24 -7.24 2.60 -16.00
C ALA A 24 -8.39 1.82 -16.67
N HIS A 25 -9.44 1.45 -15.92
CA HIS A 25 -10.64 0.86 -16.50
C HIS A 25 -11.44 1.93 -17.29
N GLY A 26 -11.30 3.19 -16.88
CA GLY A 26 -11.97 4.39 -17.41
C GLY A 26 -11.82 4.67 -18.90
N GLU A 27 -10.67 4.35 -19.48
CA GLU A 27 -10.30 4.78 -20.85
C GLU A 27 -10.61 3.71 -21.92
N ILE A 28 -10.84 2.46 -21.52
CA ILE A 28 -11.09 1.32 -22.43
C ILE A 28 -12.52 1.34 -22.99
N THR A 29 -13.45 2.00 -22.31
CA THR A 29 -14.89 1.79 -22.47
C THR A 29 -15.58 2.84 -23.36
N ASP A 30 -14.84 3.84 -23.85
CA ASP A 30 -15.37 5.01 -24.58
C ASP A 30 -15.61 4.78 -26.11
N LEU A 31 -15.38 3.56 -26.61
CA LEU A 31 -15.49 3.18 -28.05
C LEU A 31 -16.82 2.47 -28.39
N GLY A 32 -17.83 3.21 -28.86
CA GLY A 32 -19.14 2.68 -29.31
C GLY A 32 -19.13 2.04 -30.71
N LYS A 33 -19.97 1.07 -31.12
CA LYS A 33 -21.32 0.56 -30.70
C LYS A 33 -22.56 0.91 -31.59
N GLU A 34 -22.42 1.26 -32.88
CA GLU A 34 -23.58 1.21 -33.83
C GLU A 34 -23.27 0.67 -35.24
N ARG A 35 -23.21 -0.66 -35.39
CA ARG A 35 -23.77 -1.49 -36.50
C ARG A 35 -23.35 -2.97 -36.34
N PRO A 36 -24.15 -3.94 -36.85
CA PRO A 36 -23.83 -5.38 -36.79
C PRO A 36 -22.76 -5.79 -37.83
N LEU A 37 -22.28 -7.03 -37.76
CA LEU A 37 -20.93 -7.43 -38.18
C LEU A 37 -20.93 -8.81 -38.95
N ILE A 38 -20.08 -9.01 -40.00
CA ILE A 38 -20.02 -10.01 -41.14
C ILE A 38 -21.23 -10.95 -41.35
N PRO A 39 -21.71 -11.03 -42.59
CA PRO A 39 -22.03 -12.28 -43.29
C PRO A 39 -20.79 -12.99 -43.90
N ASP A 40 -20.34 -14.07 -43.24
CA ASP A 40 -19.81 -15.30 -43.87
C ASP A 40 -18.31 -15.47 -44.19
N ALA A 41 -17.73 -16.46 -43.49
CA ALA A 41 -16.33 -16.88 -43.58
C ALA A 41 -16.10 -17.92 -44.70
N GLN A 42 -15.81 -17.46 -45.92
CA GLN A 42 -15.68 -18.36 -47.08
C GLN A 42 -14.31 -19.05 -47.24
N HIS A 43 -13.30 -18.75 -46.41
CA HIS A 43 -11.93 -19.23 -46.64
C HIS A 43 -11.55 -20.47 -45.79
N PRO A 44 -11.05 -21.58 -46.38
CA PRO A 44 -10.72 -22.81 -45.65
C PRO A 44 -9.70 -22.65 -44.50
N ALA A 45 -8.80 -21.67 -44.59
CA ALA A 45 -7.87 -21.37 -43.50
C ALA A 45 -8.59 -20.82 -42.26
N GLN A 46 -9.64 -20.03 -42.44
CA GLN A 46 -10.44 -19.49 -41.34
C GLN A 46 -11.25 -20.59 -40.66
N GLN A 47 -11.89 -21.47 -41.44
CA GLN A 47 -12.61 -22.63 -40.92
C GLN A 47 -11.71 -23.53 -40.05
N ARG A 48 -10.46 -23.78 -40.47
CA ARG A 48 -9.49 -24.57 -39.68
C ARG A 48 -9.10 -23.90 -38.37
N VAL A 49 -8.86 -22.57 -38.38
CA VAL A 49 -8.57 -21.80 -37.15
C VAL A 49 -9.77 -21.81 -36.20
N GLU A 50 -10.99 -21.65 -36.72
CA GLU A 50 -12.21 -21.66 -35.91
C GLU A 50 -12.49 -23.05 -35.32
N SER A 51 -12.27 -24.14 -36.07
CA SER A 51 -12.34 -25.52 -35.55
C SER A 51 -11.31 -25.78 -34.45
N ALA A 52 -10.07 -25.31 -34.62
CA ALA A 52 -9.01 -25.47 -33.62
C ALA A 52 -9.30 -24.72 -32.32
N VAL A 53 -9.88 -23.51 -32.40
CA VAL A 53 -10.34 -22.74 -31.23
C VAL A 53 -11.51 -23.45 -30.53
N LEU A 54 -12.50 -23.94 -31.29
CA LEU A 54 -13.66 -24.65 -30.73
C LEU A 54 -13.23 -25.92 -29.97
N HIS A 55 -12.32 -26.70 -30.57
CA HIS A 55 -11.73 -27.88 -29.94
C HIS A 55 -10.98 -27.54 -28.64
N ARG A 56 -10.22 -26.43 -28.61
CA ARG A 56 -9.50 -25.97 -27.41
C ARG A 56 -10.45 -25.52 -26.29
N LEU A 57 -11.58 -24.90 -26.63
CA LEU A 57 -12.63 -24.51 -25.67
C LEU A 57 -13.34 -25.73 -25.08
N LEU A 58 -13.71 -26.72 -25.91
CA LEU A 58 -14.31 -27.98 -25.45
C LEU A 58 -13.35 -28.79 -24.55
N ALA A 59 -12.05 -28.81 -24.88
CA ALA A 59 -11.02 -29.40 -24.04
C ALA A 59 -10.84 -28.66 -22.69
N GLY A 60 -10.95 -27.33 -22.69
CA GLY A 60 -10.92 -26.51 -21.47
C GLY A 60 -12.12 -26.76 -20.55
N ALA A 61 -13.33 -26.82 -21.11
CA ALA A 61 -14.54 -27.15 -20.36
C ALA A 61 -14.49 -28.57 -19.75
N ARG A 62 -13.95 -29.56 -20.50
CA ARG A 62 -13.70 -30.94 -20.02
C ARG A 62 -12.85 -31.01 -18.74
N ALA A 63 -12.03 -29.99 -18.46
CA ALA A 63 -11.15 -29.95 -17.28
C ALA A 63 -11.81 -29.33 -16.04
N GLN A 64 -13.03 -28.79 -16.13
CA GLN A 64 -13.70 -28.06 -15.05
C GLN A 64 -14.82 -28.84 -14.35
N TRP A 65 -15.15 -30.06 -14.81
CA TRP A 65 -16.16 -30.93 -14.17
C TRP A 65 -15.49 -32.10 -13.43
N SER A 66 -16.04 -32.50 -12.27
CA SER A 66 -15.51 -33.63 -11.49
C SER A 66 -15.66 -34.97 -12.24
N ALA A 67 -15.03 -36.01 -11.70
CA ALA A 67 -15.09 -37.35 -12.29
C ALA A 67 -16.50 -37.96 -12.25
N ASP A 68 -17.30 -37.56 -11.25
CA ASP A 68 -18.47 -38.31 -10.77
C ASP A 68 -19.76 -37.98 -11.55
N VAL A 69 -19.81 -36.81 -12.20
CA VAL A 69 -20.98 -36.33 -12.98
C VAL A 69 -21.13 -37.07 -14.32
N ARG A 70 -20.15 -37.89 -14.71
CA ARG A 70 -19.98 -38.41 -16.07
C ARG A 70 -20.99 -39.46 -16.60
N PRO A 71 -21.77 -40.25 -15.81
CA PRO A 71 -22.52 -41.38 -16.37
C PRO A 71 -23.94 -41.07 -16.90
N MET A 72 -24.57 -39.94 -16.54
CA MET A 72 -26.02 -39.75 -16.78
C MET A 72 -26.41 -39.08 -18.12
N TRP A 73 -25.47 -38.54 -18.89
CA TRP A 73 -25.76 -37.80 -20.13
C TRP A 73 -25.11 -38.48 -21.35
N PRO A 74 -25.88 -39.03 -22.32
CA PRO A 74 -25.36 -39.99 -23.30
C PRO A 74 -24.65 -39.37 -24.52
N LEU A 75 -24.50 -38.04 -24.59
CA LEU A 75 -23.94 -37.34 -25.75
C LEU A 75 -22.74 -36.47 -25.37
N PHE A 76 -21.54 -37.05 -25.40
CA PHE A 76 -20.29 -36.30 -25.33
C PHE A 76 -19.74 -36.02 -26.73
N VAL A 77 -19.77 -34.76 -27.16
CA VAL A 77 -19.11 -34.33 -28.40
C VAL A 77 -17.62 -34.64 -28.33
N GLU A 78 -17.14 -35.43 -29.28
CA GLU A 78 -15.74 -35.83 -29.40
C GLU A 78 -14.97 -34.93 -30.38
N ALA A 79 -15.62 -34.54 -31.48
CA ALA A 79 -15.12 -33.53 -32.40
C ALA A 79 -16.26 -32.66 -32.94
N ALA A 80 -15.97 -31.39 -33.25
CA ALA A 80 -16.90 -30.48 -33.92
C ALA A 80 -16.16 -29.70 -35.01
N CYS A 81 -16.70 -29.74 -36.22
CA CYS A 81 -16.07 -29.28 -37.45
C CYS A 81 -17.07 -28.42 -38.26
N PRO A 82 -16.76 -27.16 -38.58
CA PRO A 82 -17.55 -26.38 -39.53
C PRO A 82 -17.62 -27.09 -40.89
N SER A 83 -18.82 -27.19 -41.46
CA SER A 83 -19.01 -27.55 -42.88
C SER A 83 -19.36 -26.30 -43.69
N THR A 84 -19.57 -26.45 -45.00
CA THR A 84 -20.11 -25.41 -45.88
C THR A 84 -21.61 -25.14 -45.67
N THR A 85 -22.28 -25.95 -44.85
CA THR A 85 -23.75 -26.02 -44.69
C THR A 85 -24.21 -25.83 -43.24
N GLY A 86 -23.34 -26.06 -42.25
CA GLY A 86 -23.66 -25.99 -40.82
C GLY A 86 -22.47 -26.38 -39.95
N LEU A 87 -22.75 -26.89 -38.74
CA LEU A 87 -21.74 -27.48 -37.85
C LEU A 87 -21.87 -29.00 -37.84
N ARG A 88 -20.88 -29.74 -38.34
CA ARG A 88 -20.80 -31.20 -38.18
C ARG A 88 -20.29 -31.51 -36.78
N VAL A 89 -20.97 -32.39 -36.06
CA VAL A 89 -20.67 -32.76 -34.68
C VAL A 89 -20.53 -34.28 -34.61
N VAL A 90 -19.39 -34.78 -34.14
CA VAL A 90 -19.11 -36.22 -33.98
C VAL A 90 -19.33 -36.59 -32.53
N VAL A 91 -20.20 -37.58 -32.28
CA VAL A 91 -20.49 -38.12 -30.95
C VAL A 91 -20.35 -39.65 -30.99
N PRO A 92 -19.46 -40.27 -30.18
CA PRO A 92 -19.30 -41.71 -30.11
C PRO A 92 -20.45 -42.35 -29.32
N VAL A 93 -21.52 -42.72 -30.04
CA VAL A 93 -22.68 -43.42 -29.46
C VAL A 93 -22.35 -44.90 -29.27
N ARG A 94 -22.25 -45.35 -28.01
CA ARG A 94 -21.96 -46.76 -27.65
C ARG A 94 -23.07 -47.75 -27.99
N ASP A 95 -24.33 -47.30 -27.98
CA ASP A 95 -25.49 -48.07 -28.44
C ASP A 95 -26.40 -47.16 -29.27
N VAL A 96 -26.36 -47.39 -30.59
CA VAL A 96 -27.09 -46.60 -31.59
C VAL A 96 -28.61 -46.82 -31.48
N ALA A 97 -29.04 -48.02 -31.08
CA ALA A 97 -30.44 -48.38 -30.97
C ALA A 97 -31.07 -47.76 -29.72
N ALA A 98 -30.38 -47.81 -28.58
CA ALA A 98 -30.80 -47.13 -27.35
C ALA A 98 -30.88 -45.60 -27.56
N PHE A 99 -29.91 -45.01 -28.25
CA PHE A 99 -29.93 -43.58 -28.55
C PHE A 99 -31.06 -43.19 -29.52
N GLY A 100 -31.28 -43.98 -30.58
CA GLY A 100 -32.40 -43.80 -31.49
C GLY A 100 -33.77 -43.90 -30.80
N ALA A 101 -33.92 -44.85 -29.87
CA ALA A 101 -35.12 -45.00 -29.06
C ALA A 101 -35.37 -43.79 -28.13
N ALA A 102 -34.32 -43.24 -27.51
CA ALA A 102 -34.41 -42.07 -26.65
C ALA A 102 -34.88 -40.81 -27.42
N LEU A 103 -34.34 -40.56 -28.62
CA LEU A 103 -34.77 -39.46 -29.48
C LEU A 103 -36.25 -39.58 -29.92
N ALA A 104 -36.75 -40.81 -30.10
CA ALA A 104 -38.11 -41.05 -30.57
C ALA A 104 -39.21 -40.79 -29.53
N MET A 105 -38.90 -40.53 -28.25
CA MET A 105 -39.91 -40.47 -27.17
C MET A 105 -40.63 -39.11 -27.00
N ARG A 106 -40.23 -38.03 -27.69
CA ARG A 106 -40.95 -36.73 -27.60
C ARG A 106 -42.09 -36.59 -28.62
N ARG A 107 -43.22 -37.26 -28.30
CA ARG A 107 -44.61 -36.97 -28.71
C ARG A 107 -44.88 -36.50 -30.17
N THR A 108 -45.19 -37.47 -31.03
CA THR A 108 -46.48 -37.51 -31.76
C THR A 108 -46.90 -38.97 -31.94
N ALA A 109 -48.20 -39.24 -32.03
CA ALA A 109 -48.71 -40.52 -32.50
C ALA A 109 -48.71 -40.58 -34.04
N ASP A 110 -48.90 -41.78 -34.58
CA ASP A 110 -49.26 -42.06 -35.98
C ASP A 110 -48.29 -41.60 -37.10
N VAL A 111 -47.04 -42.07 -37.04
CA VAL A 111 -46.25 -42.36 -38.26
C VAL A 111 -45.54 -43.71 -38.12
N ILE A 112 -45.50 -44.49 -39.20
CA ILE A 112 -44.88 -45.82 -39.30
C ILE A 112 -43.36 -45.75 -39.06
N ARG A 113 -42.81 -46.68 -38.27
CA ARG A 113 -41.36 -46.80 -38.01
C ARG A 113 -40.60 -47.26 -39.26
N PRO A 114 -39.51 -46.58 -39.67
CA PRO A 114 -38.56 -47.12 -40.66
C PRO A 114 -37.67 -48.22 -40.05
N PRO A 115 -37.00 -49.05 -40.89
CA PRO A 115 -36.03 -50.04 -40.42
C PRO A 115 -34.80 -49.41 -39.75
N ALA A 116 -34.13 -50.21 -38.91
CA ALA A 116 -33.12 -49.74 -37.95
C ALA A 116 -31.83 -49.18 -38.58
N ASP A 117 -31.57 -49.43 -39.87
CA ASP A 117 -30.44 -48.84 -40.61
C ASP A 117 -30.65 -47.36 -40.97
N LYS A 118 -31.89 -46.85 -40.94
CA LYS A 118 -32.25 -45.48 -41.36
C LYS A 118 -33.25 -44.80 -40.44
N ILE A 119 -32.76 -44.26 -39.32
CA ILE A 119 -33.49 -43.36 -38.43
C ILE A 119 -33.67 -42.00 -39.12
N MET A 120 -34.80 -41.79 -39.83
CA MET A 120 -35.21 -40.45 -40.27
C MET A 120 -35.95 -39.72 -39.15
N VAL A 121 -35.25 -38.80 -38.48
CA VAL A 121 -35.88 -37.84 -37.56
C VAL A 121 -36.65 -36.79 -38.37
N ARG A 122 -37.97 -36.73 -38.21
CA ARG A 122 -38.83 -35.67 -38.80
C ARG A 122 -39.60 -34.93 -37.71
N SER A 123 -38.99 -33.91 -37.12
CA SER A 123 -39.70 -32.83 -36.45
C SER A 123 -38.90 -31.53 -36.52
N THR A 124 -39.62 -30.41 -36.64
CA THR A 124 -39.14 -29.03 -36.44
C THR A 124 -37.70 -28.72 -36.85
N ASP A 125 -37.46 -28.86 -38.16
CA ASP A 125 -36.84 -27.78 -38.91
C ASP A 125 -35.34 -27.50 -38.65
N GLY A 126 -34.49 -28.52 -38.45
CA GLY A 126 -33.06 -28.24 -38.20
C GLY A 126 -32.02 -29.36 -38.34
N VAL A 127 -32.37 -30.58 -38.80
CA VAL A 127 -31.41 -31.70 -38.96
C VAL A 127 -31.63 -32.37 -40.33
N THR A 128 -30.65 -32.30 -41.24
CA THR A 128 -30.83 -32.74 -42.64
C THR A 128 -30.46 -34.19 -42.94
N ARG A 129 -29.45 -34.78 -42.29
CA ARG A 129 -29.07 -36.19 -42.51
C ARG A 129 -28.24 -36.76 -41.35
N LEU A 130 -28.67 -37.92 -40.84
CA LEU A 130 -27.95 -38.75 -39.86
C LEU A 130 -27.51 -40.04 -40.58
N THR A 131 -26.23 -40.43 -40.46
CA THR A 131 -25.65 -41.55 -41.23
C THR A 131 -24.77 -42.44 -40.34
N ALA A 132 -25.17 -43.68 -40.06
CA ALA A 132 -24.34 -44.60 -39.29
C ALA A 132 -23.09 -45.02 -40.09
N ALA A 133 -21.92 -44.58 -39.65
CA ALA A 133 -20.64 -45.15 -40.09
C ALA A 133 -20.49 -46.58 -39.53
N GLY A 134 -19.89 -47.47 -40.32
CA GLY A 134 -19.75 -48.89 -39.98
C GLY A 134 -18.78 -49.16 -38.82
N ASP A 135 -19.20 -50.10 -37.96
CA ASP A 135 -18.51 -50.70 -36.82
C ASP A 135 -17.99 -49.78 -35.68
N ALA A 136 -18.31 -50.21 -34.45
CA ALA A 136 -17.91 -49.68 -33.14
C ALA A 136 -18.25 -48.21 -32.80
N SER A 137 -18.41 -47.29 -33.75
CA SER A 137 -18.75 -45.89 -33.47
C SER A 137 -19.63 -45.25 -34.56
N ALA A 138 -20.94 -45.15 -34.32
CA ALA A 138 -21.85 -44.46 -35.22
C ALA A 138 -21.65 -42.94 -35.17
N VAL A 139 -21.07 -42.38 -36.24
CA VAL A 139 -20.88 -40.94 -36.40
C VAL A 139 -22.22 -40.25 -36.70
N VAL A 140 -22.84 -39.69 -35.66
CA VAL A 140 -24.13 -38.98 -35.77
C VAL A 140 -23.94 -37.58 -36.37
N ASP A 141 -23.95 -37.48 -37.70
CA ASP A 141 -23.98 -36.19 -38.40
C ASP A 141 -25.24 -35.37 -38.03
N LEU A 142 -25.03 -34.12 -37.59
CA LEU A 142 -26.08 -33.16 -37.19
C LEU A 142 -25.89 -31.81 -37.89
N GLU A 143 -26.05 -31.79 -39.21
CA GLU A 143 -26.16 -30.54 -39.98
C GLU A 143 -27.34 -29.70 -39.48
N CYS A 144 -27.03 -28.67 -38.69
CA CYS A 144 -27.95 -27.63 -38.25
C CYS A 144 -27.36 -26.25 -38.53
N SER A 145 -28.22 -25.25 -38.77
CA SER A 145 -27.77 -23.86 -38.94
C SER A 145 -27.58 -23.18 -37.58
N TRP A 146 -26.52 -22.38 -37.44
CA TRP A 146 -26.11 -21.80 -36.15
C TRP A 146 -27.24 -21.05 -35.42
N LYS A 147 -28.06 -20.29 -36.16
CA LYS A 147 -29.22 -19.57 -35.62
C LYS A 147 -30.25 -20.50 -34.97
N LYS A 148 -30.49 -21.68 -35.56
CA LYS A 148 -31.44 -22.67 -35.05
C LYS A 148 -30.85 -23.49 -33.90
N LEU A 149 -29.54 -23.76 -33.92
CA LEU A 149 -28.84 -24.33 -32.76
C LEU A 149 -28.93 -23.40 -31.55
N CYS A 150 -28.68 -22.09 -31.74
CA CYS A 150 -28.85 -21.10 -30.68
C CYS A 150 -30.29 -21.10 -30.14
N SER A 151 -31.32 -20.96 -30.98
CA SER A 151 -32.70 -20.91 -30.48
C SER A 151 -33.25 -22.23 -29.93
N ALA A 152 -32.67 -23.38 -30.28
CA ALA A 152 -32.97 -24.65 -29.60
C ALA A 152 -32.30 -24.74 -28.22
N VAL A 153 -31.08 -24.20 -28.09
CA VAL A 153 -30.33 -24.10 -26.83
C VAL A 153 -30.94 -23.06 -25.88
N GLU A 154 -31.37 -21.91 -26.40
CA GLU A 154 -32.09 -20.85 -25.67
C GLU A 154 -33.49 -21.31 -25.20
N ALA A 155 -34.04 -22.36 -25.80
CA ALA A 155 -35.37 -22.91 -25.48
C ALA A 155 -35.33 -24.19 -24.62
N ASP A 156 -34.17 -24.78 -24.35
CA ASP A 156 -34.06 -25.93 -23.44
C ASP A 156 -33.78 -25.44 -22.00
N PRO A 157 -34.70 -25.66 -21.05
CA PRO A 157 -34.59 -25.13 -19.68
C PRO A 157 -33.44 -25.75 -18.87
N HIS A 158 -32.71 -26.73 -19.41
CA HIS A 158 -31.54 -27.33 -18.78
C HIS A 158 -30.21 -26.91 -19.42
N VAL A 159 -30.23 -26.16 -20.53
CA VAL A 159 -29.01 -25.65 -21.17
C VAL A 159 -28.82 -24.17 -20.85
N SER A 160 -28.21 -23.88 -19.70
CA SER A 160 -27.73 -22.53 -19.35
C SER A 160 -26.55 -22.13 -20.23
N ALA A 161 -26.80 -21.76 -21.48
CA ALA A 161 -25.79 -21.29 -22.41
C ALA A 161 -25.24 -19.92 -21.97
N PRO A 162 -23.92 -19.78 -21.75
CA PRO A 162 -23.32 -18.47 -21.49
C PRO A 162 -23.13 -17.71 -22.81
N SER A 163 -23.50 -16.43 -22.81
CA SER A 163 -23.41 -15.46 -23.94
C SER A 163 -24.56 -15.56 -24.97
N PRO A 164 -24.74 -14.51 -25.80
CA PRO A 164 -24.02 -14.54 -27.08
C PRO A 164 -23.11 -13.33 -27.33
N LEU A 165 -21.86 -13.63 -27.72
CA LEU A 165 -20.88 -12.64 -28.19
C LEU A 165 -20.93 -12.58 -29.72
N SER A 166 -21.71 -11.64 -30.28
CA SER A 166 -21.78 -11.43 -31.74
C SER A 166 -20.55 -10.68 -32.27
N LEU A 167 -19.46 -11.42 -32.46
CA LEU A 167 -18.45 -11.10 -33.47
C LEU A 167 -18.72 -11.90 -34.76
N ARG A 168 -18.00 -11.52 -35.81
CA ARG A 168 -18.59 -10.69 -36.86
C ARG A 168 -17.53 -9.59 -37.27
N PHE A 169 -17.55 -8.86 -38.41
CA PHE A 169 -16.98 -7.48 -38.72
C PHE A 169 -16.99 -7.16 -40.27
N ASP A 170 -15.97 -6.55 -40.96
CA ASP A 170 -15.54 -6.82 -42.40
C ASP A 170 -15.71 -5.59 -43.47
N ALA A 171 -15.64 -5.27 -44.85
CA ALA A 171 -15.45 -5.59 -46.37
C ALA A 171 -14.87 -4.45 -47.23
N HIS A 172 -14.45 -4.61 -48.51
CA HIS A 172 -14.07 -3.58 -49.54
C HIS A 172 -15.15 -3.45 -50.67
N PRO A 173 -15.11 -2.58 -51.75
CA PRO A 173 -14.18 -1.52 -52.21
C PRO A 173 -14.80 -0.21 -52.83
N ALA A 174 -14.52 0.99 -52.29
CA ALA A 174 -14.57 2.27 -53.05
C ALA A 174 -13.30 3.17 -53.10
N LEU A 175 -12.13 2.89 -52.52
CA LEU A 175 -11.71 1.78 -51.65
C LEU A 175 -12.06 2.14 -50.19
N GLN A 176 -13.30 2.60 -49.94
CA GLN A 176 -13.95 2.39 -48.63
C GLN A 176 -13.97 0.89 -48.32
N LEU A 177 -14.06 0.59 -47.03
CA LEU A 177 -14.48 -0.72 -46.59
C LEU A 177 -15.99 -0.72 -46.19
N PRO A 178 -16.91 -1.35 -46.98
CA PRO A 178 -18.15 -2.00 -46.50
C PRO A 178 -17.96 -2.92 -45.27
N PRO A 179 -18.98 -3.64 -44.74
CA PRO A 179 -18.90 -4.44 -43.49
C PRO A 179 -18.84 -6.00 -43.60
N ASP A 180 -18.14 -6.61 -44.58
CA ASP A 180 -18.16 -8.06 -45.02
C ASP A 180 -16.79 -8.78 -45.45
N THR A 181 -15.59 -8.14 -45.40
CA THR A 181 -14.14 -8.49 -45.78
C THR A 181 -13.02 -7.40 -45.41
N ARG A 182 -12.90 -6.91 -44.16
CA ARG A 182 -11.99 -5.85 -43.55
C ARG A 182 -11.45 -6.20 -42.16
N ALA A 183 -12.27 -6.82 -41.32
CA ALA A 183 -12.24 -6.81 -39.86
C ALA A 183 -12.82 -8.09 -39.19
N ALA A 184 -13.22 -9.13 -39.94
CA ALA A 184 -12.83 -10.50 -39.59
C ALA A 184 -11.32 -10.56 -39.38
N LEU A 185 -10.56 -9.68 -40.05
CA LEU A 185 -9.22 -9.23 -39.67
C LEU A 185 -9.14 -8.81 -38.18
N SER A 186 -10.03 -7.94 -37.68
CA SER A 186 -10.17 -7.55 -36.27
C SER A 186 -10.71 -8.69 -35.40
N GLY A 187 -11.53 -9.59 -35.94
CA GLY A 187 -11.92 -10.85 -35.31
C GLY A 187 -10.73 -11.78 -35.09
N LEU A 188 -9.86 -11.94 -36.10
CA LEU A 188 -8.56 -12.61 -36.01
C LEU A 188 -7.70 -11.91 -34.97
N LEU A 189 -7.46 -10.60 -35.10
CA LEU A 189 -6.57 -9.84 -34.22
C LEU A 189 -7.06 -9.83 -32.77
N ARG A 190 -8.38 -9.78 -32.51
CA ARG A 190 -8.96 -9.89 -31.15
C ARG A 190 -8.95 -11.32 -30.61
N ARG A 191 -9.07 -12.35 -31.45
CA ARG A 191 -8.92 -13.76 -31.04
C ARG A 191 -7.45 -14.16 -30.82
N ILE A 192 -6.51 -13.54 -31.55
CA ILE A 192 -5.06 -13.69 -31.36
C ILE A 192 -4.61 -12.94 -30.10
N ALA A 193 -5.12 -11.72 -29.86
CA ALA A 193 -4.86 -10.95 -28.64
C ALA A 193 -5.42 -11.58 -27.35
N LEU A 194 -6.29 -12.61 -27.46
CA LEU A 194 -7.04 -13.15 -26.33
C LEU A 194 -6.22 -14.06 -25.39
N PHE A 195 -5.03 -14.54 -25.79
CA PHE A 195 -4.27 -15.55 -25.03
C PHE A 195 -2.83 -15.16 -24.63
N VAL A 196 -2.74 -13.99 -23.96
CA VAL A 196 -1.83 -13.69 -22.83
C VAL A 196 -0.31 -13.63 -23.10
N LYS A 197 0.17 -12.55 -23.74
CA LYS A 197 1.42 -11.83 -23.37
C LYS A 197 1.22 -10.30 -23.60
N PRO A 198 1.66 -9.40 -22.70
CA PRO A 198 1.45 -7.95 -22.86
C PRO A 198 2.08 -7.36 -24.12
N ASP A 199 3.31 -7.77 -24.44
CA ASP A 199 4.13 -7.26 -25.55
C ASP A 199 3.40 -7.34 -26.91
N ALA A 200 2.50 -8.32 -27.05
CA ALA A 200 1.68 -8.53 -28.24
C ALA A 200 0.68 -7.39 -28.48
N LEU A 201 0.06 -6.87 -27.41
CA LEU A 201 -0.91 -5.78 -27.48
C LEU A 201 -0.23 -4.47 -27.87
N ASP A 202 0.88 -4.12 -27.22
CA ASP A 202 1.63 -2.89 -27.51
C ASP A 202 2.12 -2.87 -28.95
N TRP A 203 2.67 -3.98 -29.45
CA TRP A 203 3.03 -4.06 -30.87
C TRP A 203 1.82 -3.91 -31.79
N LEU A 204 0.69 -4.55 -31.49
CA LEU A 204 -0.54 -4.43 -32.28
C LEU A 204 -1.05 -3.00 -32.33
N PHE A 205 -1.04 -2.26 -31.21
CA PHE A 205 -1.41 -0.85 -31.17
C PHE A 205 -0.46 0.03 -31.99
N ILE A 206 0.86 -0.16 -31.88
CA ILE A 206 1.84 0.63 -32.65
C ILE A 206 1.74 0.30 -34.15
N CYS A 207 1.51 -0.96 -34.52
CA CYS A 207 1.30 -1.41 -35.90
C CYS A 207 0.00 -0.86 -36.50
N TYR A 208 -1.07 -0.79 -35.71
CA TYR A 208 -2.34 -0.17 -36.09
C TYR A 208 -2.21 1.36 -36.26
N GLU A 209 -1.53 2.05 -35.35
CA GLU A 209 -1.18 3.48 -35.47
C GLU A 209 -0.35 3.77 -36.73
N TRP A 210 0.67 2.96 -37.02
CA TRP A 210 1.48 3.09 -38.24
C TRP A 210 0.63 2.89 -39.50
N ALA A 211 -0.28 1.90 -39.50
CA ALA A 211 -1.20 1.69 -40.62
C ALA A 211 -2.19 2.86 -40.80
N LEU A 212 -2.78 3.38 -39.72
CA LEU A 212 -3.68 4.55 -39.73
C LEU A 212 -2.99 5.82 -40.23
N ARG A 213 -1.71 6.02 -39.93
CA ARG A 213 -0.88 7.13 -40.43
C ARG A 213 -0.46 6.96 -41.90
N GLY A 214 -1.12 6.07 -42.65
CA GLY A 214 -0.83 5.80 -44.05
C GLY A 214 0.51 5.10 -44.28
N ARG A 215 0.93 4.26 -43.33
CA ARG A 215 2.20 3.50 -43.36
C ARG A 215 3.47 4.38 -43.45
N LYS A 216 3.40 5.63 -43.00
CA LYS A 216 4.53 6.56 -43.01
C LYS A 216 5.46 6.34 -41.81
N GLY A 217 6.76 6.24 -42.08
CA GLY A 217 7.79 5.82 -41.12
C GLY A 217 8.07 4.32 -41.21
N ALA A 218 9.06 3.84 -40.45
CA ALA A 218 9.37 2.41 -40.39
C ALA A 218 8.18 1.62 -39.83
N ILE A 219 7.93 0.44 -40.42
CA ILE A 219 6.97 -0.53 -39.89
C ILE A 219 7.40 -0.94 -38.45
N PRO A 220 6.48 -1.24 -37.50
CA PRO A 220 6.89 -1.54 -36.11
C PRO A 220 7.37 -2.98 -35.90
N ARG A 221 8.41 -3.19 -35.08
CA ARG A 221 9.07 -4.51 -34.95
C ARG A 221 8.24 -5.49 -34.13
N LEU A 222 7.88 -6.63 -34.74
CA LEU A 222 7.27 -7.76 -34.03
C LEU A 222 8.22 -8.20 -32.89
N PRO A 223 7.76 -8.28 -31.62
CA PRO A 223 8.60 -8.73 -30.52
C PRO A 223 9.17 -10.11 -30.82
N ASP A 224 10.46 -10.35 -30.58
CA ASP A 224 11.09 -11.63 -30.91
C ASP A 224 10.47 -12.80 -30.10
N SER A 225 9.87 -12.50 -28.93
CA SER A 225 9.01 -13.40 -28.15
C SER A 225 7.74 -13.83 -28.92
N LEU A 226 7.11 -12.90 -29.62
CA LEU A 226 5.93 -13.16 -30.45
C LEU A 226 6.30 -13.80 -31.80
N VAL A 227 7.49 -13.49 -32.34
CA VAL A 227 8.06 -14.23 -33.49
C VAL A 227 8.20 -15.71 -33.14
N ALA A 228 8.68 -16.04 -31.93
CA ALA A 228 8.80 -17.42 -31.48
C ALA A 228 7.43 -18.11 -31.36
N ASP A 229 6.48 -17.52 -30.63
CA ASP A 229 5.13 -18.09 -30.45
C ASP A 229 4.40 -18.28 -31.80
N LEU A 230 4.55 -17.34 -32.75
CA LEU A 230 3.95 -17.41 -34.08
C LEU A 230 4.71 -18.32 -35.06
N THR A 231 5.93 -18.76 -34.74
CA THR A 231 6.70 -19.74 -35.54
C THR A 231 6.90 -21.09 -34.83
N ASP A 232 6.15 -21.34 -33.76
CA ASP A 232 6.19 -22.63 -33.05
C ASP A 232 5.86 -23.80 -34.00
N LYS A 233 6.66 -24.88 -33.91
CA LYS A 233 6.60 -26.00 -34.86
C LYS A 233 5.37 -26.89 -34.69
N ASN A 234 4.68 -26.83 -33.54
CA ASN A 234 3.55 -27.69 -33.21
C ASN A 234 2.21 -26.93 -33.26
N PHE A 235 2.22 -25.62 -32.98
CA PHE A 235 1.02 -24.79 -32.80
C PHE A 235 1.07 -23.41 -33.47
N GLY A 236 2.17 -23.05 -34.12
CA GLY A 236 2.39 -21.75 -34.78
C GLY A 236 1.89 -21.67 -36.23
N LEU A 237 2.21 -20.57 -36.91
CA LEU A 237 1.86 -20.33 -38.32
C LEU A 237 3.01 -20.71 -39.25
N HIS A 238 2.68 -21.27 -40.41
CA HIS A 238 3.67 -21.66 -41.40
C HIS A 238 4.31 -20.44 -42.08
N HIS A 239 5.57 -20.54 -42.52
CA HIS A 239 6.35 -19.46 -43.14
C HIS A 239 5.58 -18.69 -44.23
N THR A 240 4.90 -19.42 -45.12
CA THR A 240 4.08 -18.86 -46.20
C THR A 240 2.88 -18.05 -45.72
N GLN A 241 2.34 -18.34 -44.53
CA GLN A 241 1.25 -17.57 -43.92
C GLN A 241 1.77 -16.27 -43.26
N LEU A 242 2.97 -16.31 -42.67
CA LEU A 242 3.62 -15.14 -42.07
C LEU A 242 4.07 -14.13 -43.14
N HIS A 243 4.64 -14.61 -44.25
CA HIS A 243 4.97 -13.79 -45.41
C HIS A 243 3.70 -13.16 -46.02
N ALA A 244 2.57 -13.89 -46.09
CA ALA A 244 1.28 -13.34 -46.52
C ALA A 244 0.70 -12.27 -45.57
N LEU A 245 1.13 -12.23 -44.30
CA LEU A 245 0.82 -11.16 -43.34
C LEU A 245 1.82 -9.99 -43.40
N GLY A 246 2.83 -10.04 -44.27
CA GLY A 246 3.88 -9.02 -44.38
C GLY A 246 4.92 -9.06 -43.24
N ILE A 247 4.99 -10.17 -42.50
CA ILE A 247 5.90 -10.37 -41.36
C ILE A 247 7.13 -11.15 -41.86
N ASP A 248 8.16 -10.43 -42.29
CA ASP A 248 9.45 -10.99 -42.71
C ASP A 248 10.62 -10.43 -41.87
N ARG A 249 11.69 -11.21 -41.71
CA ARG A 249 12.69 -11.10 -40.62
C ARG A 249 13.82 -10.09 -40.83
N LEU A 250 13.95 -9.47 -42.01
CA LEU A 250 15.25 -8.92 -42.46
C LEU A 250 15.57 -7.42 -42.15
N SER A 251 14.65 -6.61 -41.63
CA SER A 251 14.72 -5.13 -41.77
C SER A 251 15.05 -4.29 -40.51
N TRP A 252 15.59 -4.86 -39.43
CA TRP A 252 15.13 -4.49 -38.08
C TRP A 252 16.09 -3.82 -37.04
N SER A 253 17.19 -3.12 -37.38
CA SER A 253 18.14 -2.62 -36.33
C SER A 253 18.96 -1.32 -36.60
N ARG A 254 18.81 -0.25 -35.77
CA ARG A 254 19.83 0.76 -35.29
C ARG A 254 19.23 2.07 -34.67
N GLY A 255 19.95 2.74 -33.73
CA GLY A 255 19.80 4.17 -33.26
C GLY A 255 18.81 4.47 -32.09
N GLY A 256 18.90 5.52 -31.22
CA GLY A 256 19.77 6.72 -31.03
C GLY A 256 19.54 7.45 -29.64
N LYS A 257 20.15 8.63 -29.31
CA LYS A 257 20.35 9.20 -27.93
C LYS A 257 20.09 10.75 -27.71
N ARG A 258 19.78 11.19 -26.45
CA ARG A 258 19.91 12.55 -25.75
C ARG A 258 19.21 13.82 -26.37
N GLY A 259 19.16 15.09 -25.86
CA GLY A 259 19.53 15.90 -24.63
C GLY A 259 19.99 17.37 -24.99
N SER A 260 20.03 18.49 -24.21
CA SER A 260 19.46 19.03 -22.91
C SER A 260 19.83 20.56 -22.67
N GLU A 261 19.51 21.22 -21.51
CA GLU A 261 20.14 22.46 -20.87
C GLU A 261 19.71 23.97 -21.15
N ASP A 262 20.13 25.05 -20.38
CA ASP A 262 19.82 25.52 -18.95
C ASP A 262 20.21 27.00 -18.54
N GLY A 263 19.81 27.49 -17.33
CA GLY A 263 20.29 28.67 -16.52
C GLY A 263 19.22 29.35 -15.58
N GLU A 264 19.44 30.12 -14.47
CA GLU A 264 20.59 30.49 -13.57
C GLU A 264 20.05 31.10 -12.19
N SER A 265 20.79 31.97 -11.44
CA SER A 265 20.67 32.30 -9.96
C SER A 265 19.89 33.61 -9.54
N ARG A 266 20.09 34.45 -8.47
CA ARG A 266 21.07 34.79 -7.33
C ARG A 266 20.35 35.82 -6.34
N SER A 267 20.71 36.32 -5.11
CA SER A 267 21.59 36.05 -3.91
C SER A 267 21.55 37.18 -2.80
N LEU A 268 22.17 37.01 -1.58
CA LEU A 268 22.64 38.01 -0.52
C LEU A 268 21.66 38.53 0.62
N THR A 269 21.98 39.21 1.78
CA THR A 269 23.07 39.25 2.87
C THR A 269 22.68 40.13 4.15
N TYR A 270 23.52 40.13 5.24
CA TYR A 270 23.74 41.13 6.38
C TYR A 270 22.81 41.27 7.65
N ALA A 271 23.22 41.95 8.77
CA ALA A 271 23.96 41.43 9.98
C ALA A 271 23.79 42.29 11.32
N GLU A 272 24.56 41.99 12.41
CA GLU A 272 24.98 42.79 13.63
C GLU A 272 24.46 42.56 15.12
N ARG A 273 25.41 42.13 16.01
CA ARG A 273 25.91 42.63 17.35
C ARG A 273 25.18 42.70 18.74
N ARG A 274 26.05 42.56 19.81
CA ARG A 274 26.03 42.99 21.26
C ARG A 274 25.15 42.23 22.31
N ASP A 275 25.43 42.25 23.65
CA ASP A 275 26.70 42.13 24.45
C ASP A 275 26.46 41.96 26.00
N LEU A 276 27.53 41.63 26.75
CA LEU A 276 27.86 41.91 28.19
C LEU A 276 27.05 41.35 29.42
N SER A 277 27.73 40.45 30.18
CA SER A 277 27.94 40.45 31.68
C SER A 277 26.72 40.33 32.67
N THR A 278 26.79 39.99 33.97
CA THR A 278 27.81 39.73 35.05
C THR A 278 27.08 38.98 36.24
N ALA A 279 27.59 38.53 37.41
CA ALA A 279 28.91 38.31 38.07
C ALA A 279 28.77 37.33 39.30
N ARG A 280 29.90 36.84 39.85
CA ARG A 280 30.15 36.37 41.26
C ARG A 280 29.42 35.10 41.80
N ALA A 281 29.89 34.39 42.85
CA ALA A 281 31.24 34.10 43.41
C ALA A 281 31.16 33.09 44.60
N LEU A 282 32.33 32.59 45.08
CA LEU A 282 32.59 31.84 46.35
C LEU A 282 32.11 30.37 46.43
N ALA A 283 32.77 29.43 47.16
CA ALA A 283 34.16 29.30 47.63
C ALA A 283 34.49 27.83 48.03
N THR A 284 35.78 27.45 48.09
CA THR A 284 36.34 26.11 48.42
C THR A 284 36.53 25.88 49.94
N PRO A 285 36.79 24.65 50.47
CA PRO A 285 37.98 23.78 50.23
C PRO A 285 37.63 22.30 49.90
N ALA A 286 38.46 21.44 49.29
CA ALA A 286 39.91 21.31 49.05
C ALA A 286 40.70 20.39 50.03
N VAL A 287 40.99 19.16 49.58
CA VAL A 287 41.99 18.21 50.12
C VAL A 287 42.75 17.58 48.93
N ARG A 288 44.04 17.23 49.08
CA ARG A 288 44.96 16.80 48.00
C ARG A 288 45.46 15.35 48.15
N ALA A 289 45.50 14.61 47.03
CA ALA A 289 46.54 13.62 46.64
C ALA A 289 46.22 13.15 45.19
N SER A 290 46.88 13.64 44.12
CA SER A 290 48.22 13.28 43.61
C SER A 290 48.34 11.84 43.04
N GLY A 291 48.20 11.71 41.71
CA GLY A 291 48.43 10.48 40.94
C GLY A 291 48.47 10.76 39.44
N LEU A 292 49.48 10.24 38.72
CA LEU A 292 49.84 10.65 37.36
C LEU A 292 48.96 10.04 36.25
N GLY A 293 48.40 10.91 35.41
CA GLY A 293 48.69 10.91 33.97
C GLY A 293 48.29 9.71 33.10
N THR A 294 47.01 9.66 32.69
CA THR A 294 46.63 9.18 31.34
C THR A 294 45.64 10.17 30.73
N ILE A 295 45.73 10.38 29.41
CA ILE A 295 44.81 11.26 28.67
C ILE A 295 43.55 10.43 28.31
N PRO A 296 42.36 10.77 28.81
CA PRO A 296 41.14 10.10 28.39
C PRO A 296 40.74 10.62 26.99
N THR A 297 40.76 9.74 25.99
CA THR A 297 40.11 10.00 24.70
C THR A 297 38.61 10.25 24.89
N GLY A 298 37.99 10.98 23.96
CA GLY A 298 36.65 11.57 24.12
C GLY A 298 35.53 10.57 24.38
N GLY A 299 35.27 10.27 25.66
CA GLY A 299 34.17 9.43 26.10
C GLY A 299 32.79 10.04 25.81
N PRO A 300 31.73 9.22 25.72
CA PRO A 300 30.40 9.69 25.37
C PRO A 300 29.82 10.62 26.44
N SER A 301 28.90 11.50 26.03
CA SER A 301 28.11 12.31 26.95
C SER A 301 27.24 11.41 27.85
N ALA A 302 27.73 11.15 29.06
CA ALA A 302 27.08 10.32 30.08
C ALA A 302 25.62 10.76 30.39
N TYR A 303 25.29 12.01 30.06
CA TYR A 303 23.95 12.59 30.16
C TYR A 303 22.88 11.85 29.34
N GLN A 304 23.22 11.31 28.16
CA GLN A 304 22.24 10.62 27.30
C GLN A 304 21.96 9.19 27.80
N GLU A 305 22.99 8.42 28.14
CA GLU A 305 22.79 7.12 28.79
C GLU A 305 22.14 7.27 30.17
N GLY A 306 22.50 8.31 30.94
CA GLY A 306 21.86 8.66 32.20
C GLY A 306 20.34 8.82 32.05
N ARG A 307 19.89 9.71 31.14
CA ARG A 307 18.45 9.89 30.85
C ARG A 307 17.75 8.62 30.38
N LEU A 308 18.40 7.78 29.58
CA LEU A 308 17.81 6.50 29.15
C LEU A 308 17.68 5.52 30.33
N ARG A 309 18.68 5.44 31.22
CA ARG A 309 18.65 4.60 32.43
C ARG A 309 17.65 5.11 33.49
N GLU A 310 17.48 6.43 33.62
CA GLU A 310 16.47 7.05 34.51
C GLU A 310 15.04 6.85 33.98
N SER A 311 14.77 7.21 32.72
CA SER A 311 13.44 7.04 32.12
C SER A 311 13.02 5.57 32.04
N ALA A 312 13.97 4.66 31.78
CA ALA A 312 13.73 3.22 31.84
C ALA A 312 13.48 2.67 33.26
N ARG A 313 13.68 3.44 34.34
CA ARG A 313 13.39 3.02 35.72
C ARG A 313 12.14 3.64 36.34
N ARG A 314 11.56 4.68 35.73
CA ARG A 314 10.56 5.53 36.38
C ARG A 314 9.14 4.94 36.50
N TYR A 315 8.71 4.14 35.53
CA TYR A 315 7.34 3.60 35.46
C TYR A 315 7.35 2.07 35.60
N ASN A 316 6.49 1.55 36.48
CA ASN A 316 6.23 0.11 36.68
C ASN A 316 4.89 -0.34 36.11
N GLU A 317 4.03 0.61 35.73
CA GLU A 317 2.71 0.39 35.13
C GLU A 317 2.56 1.23 33.84
N LEU A 318 1.72 0.73 32.93
CA LEU A 318 1.43 1.35 31.65
C LEU A 318 -0.09 1.42 31.43
N ALA A 319 -0.66 2.61 31.48
CA ALA A 319 -2.02 2.80 31.00
C ALA A 319 -2.08 2.70 29.48
N VAL A 320 -3.11 2.02 28.98
CA VAL A 320 -3.48 1.95 27.58
C VAL A 320 -4.85 2.60 27.38
N THR A 321 -5.07 3.21 26.22
CA THR A 321 -6.32 3.88 25.88
C THR A 321 -7.38 2.89 25.39
N VAL A 322 -7.67 1.89 26.22
CA VAL A 322 -8.59 0.77 25.95
C VAL A 322 -9.72 0.78 26.96
N MET A 323 -10.94 0.64 26.46
CA MET A 323 -12.13 0.34 27.26
C MET A 323 -12.62 -1.08 26.94
N ARG A 324 -13.15 -1.78 27.94
CA ARG A 324 -13.79 -3.10 27.83
C ARG A 324 -15.30 -2.89 27.98
N LEU A 325 -16.11 -3.65 27.24
CA LEU A 325 -17.56 -3.69 27.50
C LEU A 325 -17.81 -4.26 28.91
N ASP A 326 -18.80 -3.72 29.62
CA ASP A 326 -19.25 -4.30 30.87
C ASP A 326 -20.45 -5.24 30.66
N PRO A 327 -20.38 -6.52 31.07
CA PRO A 327 -21.47 -7.47 30.89
C PRO A 327 -22.63 -7.29 31.89
N GLU A 328 -22.41 -6.61 33.03
CA GLU A 328 -23.47 -6.29 34.00
C GLU A 328 -24.31 -5.10 33.52
N TYR A 329 -23.68 -4.19 32.76
CA TYR A 329 -24.29 -2.98 32.21
C TYR A 329 -24.30 -2.96 30.68
N PRO A 330 -24.95 -3.95 30.00
CA PRO A 330 -24.93 -4.03 28.54
C PRO A 330 -25.57 -2.81 27.88
N ILE A 331 -24.99 -2.39 26.74
CA ILE A 331 -25.46 -1.25 25.95
C ILE A 331 -26.83 -1.56 25.35
N LYS A 332 -27.89 -0.94 25.89
CA LYS A 332 -29.27 -1.07 25.40
C LYS A 332 -29.62 0.08 24.44
N ARG A 333 -29.04 0.04 23.23
CA ARG A 333 -29.33 0.96 22.13
C ARG A 333 -29.87 0.19 20.92
N GLU A 334 -30.95 0.69 20.36
CA GLU A 334 -31.48 0.34 19.04
C GLU A 334 -30.84 1.22 17.97
N PHE A 335 -30.43 0.61 16.86
CA PHE A 335 -29.93 1.26 15.66
C PHE A 335 -30.76 0.82 14.47
N PHE A 336 -30.65 1.58 13.38
CA PHE A 336 -31.33 1.28 12.13
C PHE A 336 -30.30 0.93 11.07
N ALA A 337 -30.52 -0.20 10.39
CA ALA A 337 -29.66 -0.72 9.34
C ALA A 337 -30.43 -0.82 8.02
N MET A 338 -29.79 -0.43 6.92
CA MET A 338 -30.35 -0.57 5.58
C MET A 338 -29.43 -1.48 4.77
N ARG A 339 -29.94 -2.62 4.29
CA ARG A 339 -29.23 -3.45 3.29
C ARG A 339 -29.24 -2.76 1.93
N PHE A 340 -28.27 -3.08 1.07
CA PHE A 340 -28.36 -2.67 -0.33
C PHE A 340 -29.41 -3.55 -1.04
N PRO A 341 -30.42 -2.99 -1.75
CA PRO A 341 -31.46 -3.81 -2.36
C PRO A 341 -30.92 -4.74 -3.45
N GLU A 342 -31.10 -6.04 -3.29
CA GLU A 342 -30.62 -7.06 -4.22
C GLU A 342 -31.14 -6.84 -5.65
N ARG A 343 -32.43 -6.52 -5.81
CA ARG A 343 -33.04 -6.28 -7.13
C ARG A 343 -32.48 -5.06 -7.88
N TRP A 344 -31.69 -4.20 -7.22
CA TRP A 344 -31.01 -3.09 -7.86
C TRP A 344 -29.63 -3.45 -8.41
N MET A 345 -29.04 -4.58 -7.99
CA MET A 345 -27.69 -4.96 -8.46
C MET A 345 -27.64 -5.09 -9.97
N GLU A 346 -28.61 -5.78 -10.59
CA GLU A 346 -28.59 -6.03 -12.03
C GLU A 346 -28.88 -4.78 -12.88
N PRO A 347 -29.88 -3.92 -12.55
CA PRO A 347 -30.04 -2.62 -13.20
C PRO A 347 -28.81 -1.72 -13.07
N LEU A 348 -28.15 -1.70 -11.91
CA LEU A 348 -26.98 -0.83 -11.69
C LEU A 348 -25.70 -1.38 -12.35
N ARG A 349 -25.52 -2.71 -12.43
CA ARG A 349 -24.47 -3.36 -13.24
C ARG A 349 -24.72 -3.20 -14.74
N SER A 350 -25.99 -3.13 -15.16
CA SER A 350 -26.36 -2.79 -16.52
C SER A 350 -26.02 -1.32 -16.84
N LEU A 351 -26.26 -0.39 -15.91
CA LEU A 351 -25.83 1.01 -16.01
C LEU A 351 -24.31 1.16 -16.01
N GLU A 352 -23.59 0.35 -15.21
CA GLU A 352 -22.12 0.22 -15.20
C GLU A 352 -21.59 -0.20 -16.58
N ALA A 353 -22.07 -1.31 -17.13
CA ALA A 353 -21.68 -1.85 -18.44
C ALA A 353 -22.13 -0.98 -19.63
N ALA A 354 -23.10 -0.09 -19.40
CA ALA A 354 -23.54 0.94 -20.33
C ALA A 354 -22.68 2.22 -20.26
N SER A 355 -22.21 2.59 -19.06
CA SER A 355 -21.42 3.80 -18.82
C SER A 355 -20.07 3.70 -19.52
N ARG A 356 -19.79 4.67 -20.41
CA ARG A 356 -18.56 4.69 -21.22
C ARG A 356 -17.25 4.85 -20.45
N SER A 357 -17.29 4.95 -19.12
CA SER A 357 -16.11 4.81 -18.30
C SER A 357 -15.72 3.34 -18.07
N GLY A 358 -16.64 2.44 -17.69
CA GLY A 358 -16.29 1.08 -17.23
C GLY A 358 -15.48 1.03 -15.93
N GLU A 359 -14.81 2.11 -15.53
CA GLU A 359 -14.92 2.54 -14.14
C GLU A 359 -16.40 2.58 -13.77
N PHE A 360 -16.85 1.55 -13.07
CA PHE A 360 -17.75 1.78 -11.97
C PHE A 360 -17.01 2.72 -11.01
N ALA A 361 -17.45 3.98 -11.00
CA ALA A 361 -17.46 4.70 -9.75
C ALA A 361 -18.37 3.87 -8.82
N TYR A 362 -17.73 2.96 -8.07
CA TYR A 362 -18.33 2.19 -6.98
C TYR A 362 -19.29 3.08 -6.20
N ILE A 363 -20.25 2.48 -5.49
CA ILE A 363 -21.13 3.23 -4.59
C ILE A 363 -20.37 4.12 -3.59
N ALA A 364 -19.04 3.98 -3.42
CA ALA A 364 -18.11 5.03 -2.99
C ALA A 364 -18.50 6.49 -3.37
N THR A 365 -18.86 6.82 -4.62
CA THR A 365 -19.25 8.21 -4.97
C THR A 365 -20.64 8.57 -4.42
N LEU A 366 -21.59 7.65 -4.47
CA LEU A 366 -22.91 7.78 -3.83
C LEU A 366 -22.77 7.89 -2.29
N ASN A 367 -21.80 7.19 -1.71
CA ASN A 367 -21.47 7.17 -0.30
C ASN A 367 -20.80 8.47 0.14
N ASP A 368 -19.85 9.00 -0.63
CA ASP A 368 -19.29 10.36 -0.43
C ASP A 368 -20.42 11.40 -0.44
N VAL A 369 -21.39 11.26 -1.36
CA VAL A 369 -22.58 12.13 -1.47
C VAL A 369 -23.53 11.99 -0.27
N ILE A 370 -23.87 10.76 0.16
CA ILE A 370 -24.68 10.51 1.35
C ILE A 370 -23.98 11.10 2.58
N THR A 371 -22.67 10.90 2.71
CA THR A 371 -21.85 11.47 3.80
C THR A 371 -21.80 13.01 3.77
N ALA A 372 -21.98 13.64 2.61
CA ALA A 372 -22.02 15.10 2.46
C ALA A 372 -23.41 15.71 2.71
N ALA A 373 -24.50 15.01 2.36
CA ALA A 373 -25.87 15.55 2.38
C ALA A 373 -26.74 15.03 3.55
N VAL A 374 -26.45 13.82 4.04
CA VAL A 374 -27.16 13.09 5.09
C VAL A 374 -26.14 12.57 6.12
N PRO A 375 -25.51 13.46 6.90
CA PRO A 375 -24.38 13.10 7.77
C PRO A 375 -24.78 12.21 8.96
N ASP A 376 -26.09 12.04 9.21
CA ASP A 376 -26.64 11.08 10.19
C ASP A 376 -26.58 9.61 9.73
N CYS A 377 -26.29 9.35 8.45
CA CYS A 377 -26.05 8.02 7.90
C CYS A 377 -24.54 7.67 7.92
N VAL A 378 -24.17 6.69 8.74
CA VAL A 378 -22.83 6.08 8.71
C VAL A 378 -22.78 5.01 7.61
N VAL A 379 -22.03 5.31 6.54
CA VAL A 379 -21.71 4.34 5.49
C VAL A 379 -20.80 3.25 6.05
N THR A 380 -21.22 1.98 5.99
CA THR A 380 -20.46 0.87 6.58
C THR A 380 -19.37 0.33 5.66
N ARG A 381 -19.67 0.24 4.35
CA ARG A 381 -18.88 -0.49 3.33
C ARG A 381 -19.01 0.16 1.95
N PRO A 382 -17.88 0.46 1.26
CA PRO A 382 -17.90 0.99 -0.11
C PRO A 382 -18.26 -0.04 -1.20
N TYR A 383 -18.52 -1.30 -0.82
CA TYR A 383 -18.72 -2.44 -1.72
C TYR A 383 -20.06 -3.17 -1.53
N ALA A 384 -21.05 -2.59 -0.84
CA ALA A 384 -22.31 -3.27 -0.49
C ALA A 384 -23.11 -3.80 -1.71
N ALA A 385 -22.92 -3.24 -2.91
CA ALA A 385 -23.52 -3.73 -4.17
C ALA A 385 -22.93 -5.06 -4.70
N TYR A 386 -22.04 -5.71 -3.94
CA TYR A 386 -21.45 -7.02 -4.26
C TYR A 386 -21.65 -8.08 -3.14
N ASP A 387 -22.27 -7.71 -2.01
CA ASP A 387 -22.37 -8.55 -0.82
C ASP A 387 -23.74 -8.33 -0.14
N ILE A 388 -24.75 -9.07 -0.63
CA ILE A 388 -26.18 -8.89 -0.28
C ILE A 388 -26.48 -9.12 1.20
N ASP A 389 -25.60 -9.83 1.93
CA ASP A 389 -25.86 -10.19 3.32
C ASP A 389 -25.56 -9.07 4.32
N GLN A 390 -25.11 -7.91 3.84
CA GLN A 390 -24.52 -6.87 4.66
C GLN A 390 -25.27 -5.55 4.63
N ASN A 391 -25.34 -4.92 5.80
CA ASN A 391 -25.92 -3.59 5.99
C ASN A 391 -25.02 -2.57 5.29
N TRP A 392 -25.58 -1.76 4.38
CA TRP A 392 -24.92 -0.71 3.60
C TRP A 392 -24.81 0.60 4.39
N LEU A 393 -25.92 1.02 5.01
CA LEU A 393 -26.00 2.21 5.88
C LEU A 393 -26.38 1.79 7.29
N LEU A 394 -25.86 2.52 8.28
CA LEU A 394 -26.31 2.49 9.68
C LEU A 394 -26.69 3.91 10.10
N ALA A 395 -27.74 4.05 10.90
CA ALA A 395 -28.18 5.32 11.46
C ALA A 395 -28.68 5.12 12.91
N HIS A 396 -28.68 6.20 13.70
CA HIS A 396 -29.25 6.19 15.06
C HIS A 396 -30.78 6.29 15.06
N HIS A 397 -31.36 6.83 14.00
CA HIS A 397 -32.80 6.96 13.76
C HIS A 397 -33.07 6.60 12.29
N PRO A 398 -34.28 6.16 11.90
CA PRO A 398 -34.60 5.97 10.49
C PRO A 398 -34.53 7.31 9.75
N VAL A 399 -33.70 7.41 8.72
CA VAL A 399 -33.73 8.56 7.79
C VAL A 399 -34.80 8.30 6.73
N ASN A 400 -35.55 9.34 6.35
CA ASN A 400 -36.56 9.27 5.29
C ASN A 400 -36.03 8.52 4.04
N PRO A 401 -36.59 7.35 3.66
CA PRO A 401 -36.12 6.58 2.52
C PRO A 401 -36.15 7.35 1.20
N ASP A 402 -37.11 8.27 1.02
CA ASP A 402 -37.23 9.09 -0.19
C ASP A 402 -36.04 10.04 -0.38
N VAL A 403 -35.41 10.48 0.71
CA VAL A 403 -34.19 11.31 0.68
C VAL A 403 -33.00 10.51 0.13
N ILE A 404 -32.84 9.28 0.63
CA ILE A 404 -31.79 8.36 0.15
C ILE A 404 -32.07 7.99 -1.32
N PHE A 405 -33.33 7.70 -1.66
CA PHE A 405 -33.77 7.42 -3.03
C PHE A 405 -33.49 8.60 -3.98
N HIS A 406 -33.81 9.83 -3.58
CA HIS A 406 -33.52 11.03 -4.38
C HIS A 406 -32.03 11.14 -4.73
N LEU A 407 -31.14 10.97 -3.74
CA LEU A 407 -29.69 10.94 -3.96
C LEU A 407 -29.23 9.80 -4.89
N ILE A 408 -29.86 8.62 -4.80
CA ILE A 408 -29.62 7.51 -5.74
C ILE A 408 -30.07 7.87 -7.15
N THR A 409 -31.26 8.45 -7.34
CA THR A 409 -31.73 8.84 -8.68
C THR A 409 -30.88 9.96 -9.28
N ALA A 410 -30.41 10.91 -8.47
CA ALA A 410 -29.45 11.92 -8.88
C ALA A 410 -28.09 11.31 -9.25
N TRP A 411 -27.61 10.29 -8.52
CA TRP A 411 -26.40 9.56 -8.84
C TRP A 411 -26.52 8.76 -10.14
N VAL A 412 -27.66 8.11 -10.39
CA VAL A 412 -27.97 7.41 -11.64
C VAL A 412 -28.01 8.40 -12.83
N ARG A 413 -28.66 9.56 -12.67
CA ARG A 413 -28.69 10.64 -13.69
C ARG A 413 -27.30 11.25 -13.96
N ALA A 414 -26.40 11.22 -12.99
CA ALA A 414 -25.03 11.72 -13.13
C ALA A 414 -24.04 10.70 -13.77
N GLN A 415 -24.48 9.47 -14.10
CA GLN A 415 -23.62 8.51 -14.81
C GLN A 415 -23.47 8.85 -16.30
N LYS A 416 -22.37 8.41 -16.91
CA LYS A 416 -22.08 8.61 -18.35
C LYS A 416 -22.81 7.58 -19.25
N ALA A 417 -24.12 7.42 -19.05
CA ALA A 417 -24.98 6.51 -19.82
C ALA A 417 -25.95 7.30 -20.72
N THR A 418 -26.68 6.63 -21.62
CA THR A 418 -27.69 7.30 -22.47
C THR A 418 -28.97 7.60 -21.68
N PRO A 419 -29.80 8.58 -22.13
CA PRO A 419 -31.06 8.90 -21.45
C PRO A 419 -32.00 7.69 -21.30
N GLU A 420 -32.02 6.80 -22.29
CA GLU A 420 -32.85 5.59 -22.30
C GLU A 420 -32.35 4.56 -21.27
N GLN A 421 -31.03 4.44 -21.10
CA GLN A 421 -30.40 3.55 -20.10
C GLN A 421 -30.59 4.09 -18.69
N ILE A 422 -30.46 5.41 -18.51
CA ILE A 422 -30.77 6.10 -17.25
C ILE A 422 -32.25 5.91 -16.91
N GLN A 423 -33.16 6.16 -17.85
CA GLN A 423 -34.60 6.02 -17.63
C GLN A 423 -35.04 4.56 -17.40
N TRP A 424 -34.48 3.60 -18.15
CA TRP A 424 -34.70 2.18 -17.89
C TRP A 424 -34.21 1.80 -16.50
N THR A 425 -32.99 2.19 -16.11
CA THR A 425 -32.45 1.89 -14.77
C THR A 425 -33.35 2.48 -13.70
N LEU A 426 -33.72 3.76 -13.80
CA LEU A 426 -34.64 4.43 -12.87
C LEU A 426 -36.01 3.73 -12.78
N SER A 427 -36.52 3.13 -13.87
CA SER A 427 -37.77 2.36 -13.85
C SER A 427 -37.70 1.05 -13.05
N GLN A 428 -36.49 0.54 -12.77
CA GLN A 428 -36.26 -0.67 -11.98
C GLN A 428 -35.95 -0.37 -10.50
N LEU A 429 -35.77 0.90 -10.12
CA LEU A 429 -35.54 1.32 -8.74
C LEU A 429 -36.84 1.87 -8.13
N SER A 430 -37.12 1.56 -6.86
CA SER A 430 -38.31 2.08 -6.15
C SER A 430 -37.95 2.47 -4.72
N PRO A 431 -38.46 3.59 -4.16
CA PRO A 431 -38.18 3.95 -2.77
C PRO A 431 -38.66 2.88 -1.76
N ALA A 432 -39.67 2.08 -2.12
CA ALA A 432 -40.16 0.95 -1.33
C ALA A 432 -39.14 -0.20 -1.13
N ASP A 433 -38.00 -0.18 -1.83
CA ASP A 433 -36.87 -1.08 -1.57
C ASP A 433 -36.07 -0.69 -0.32
N LEU A 434 -36.03 0.60 0.01
CA LEU A 434 -35.15 1.18 1.02
C LEU A 434 -35.71 1.01 2.43
N ASN A 435 -35.67 -0.23 2.90
CA ASN A 435 -36.20 -0.64 4.19
C ASN A 435 -35.12 -0.55 5.28
N TRP A 436 -35.41 0.21 6.34
CA TRP A 436 -34.63 0.18 7.58
C TRP A 436 -35.09 -0.99 8.46
N SER A 437 -34.17 -1.84 8.88
CA SER A 437 -34.37 -2.84 9.92
C SER A 437 -33.77 -2.39 11.25
N SER A 438 -34.42 -2.77 12.35
CA SER A 438 -33.87 -2.59 13.71
C SER A 438 -32.71 -3.55 13.96
N VAL A 439 -31.64 -3.03 14.56
CA VAL A 439 -30.46 -3.80 15.00
C VAL A 439 -30.00 -3.27 16.36
N SER A 440 -30.07 -4.12 17.39
CA SER A 440 -29.52 -3.82 18.72
C SER A 440 -28.14 -4.46 18.92
N ILE A 441 -27.23 -3.79 19.64
CA ILE A 441 -25.94 -4.37 20.03
C ILE A 441 -26.18 -5.62 20.89
N SER A 442 -25.70 -6.77 20.42
CA SER A 442 -25.75 -8.04 21.17
C SER A 442 -24.52 -8.92 20.84
N PRO A 443 -24.08 -9.82 21.74
CA PRO A 443 -22.90 -10.66 21.52
C PRO A 443 -23.00 -11.59 20.30
N ASN A 444 -24.22 -11.86 19.82
CA ASN A 444 -24.49 -12.75 18.70
C ASN A 444 -24.28 -12.09 17.32
N LEU A 445 -24.11 -10.76 17.27
CA LEU A 445 -23.86 -10.08 16.00
C LEU A 445 -22.45 -10.38 15.48
N PRO A 446 -22.25 -10.53 14.15
CA PRO A 446 -20.92 -10.68 13.57
C PRO A 446 -20.00 -9.52 13.96
N PHE A 447 -18.72 -9.80 14.27
CA PHE A 447 -17.73 -8.79 14.66
C PHE A 447 -17.69 -7.57 13.72
N SER A 448 -17.88 -7.79 12.41
CA SER A 448 -17.87 -6.69 11.43
C SER A 448 -19.06 -5.72 11.53
N GLN A 449 -20.14 -6.08 12.22
CA GLN A 449 -21.24 -5.18 12.61
C GLN A 449 -20.95 -4.53 13.97
N LEU A 450 -20.49 -5.31 14.96
CA LEU A 450 -20.15 -4.78 16.30
C LEU A 450 -19.04 -3.72 16.25
N ALA A 451 -18.05 -3.90 15.38
CA ALA A 451 -16.98 -2.92 15.13
C ALA A 451 -17.43 -1.66 14.34
N ARG A 452 -18.73 -1.54 14.05
CA ARG A 452 -19.39 -0.28 13.62
C ARG A 452 -20.33 0.26 14.69
N LEU A 453 -21.20 -0.59 15.24
CA LEU A 453 -22.22 -0.19 16.21
C LEU A 453 -21.62 0.29 17.55
N ILE A 454 -20.59 -0.40 18.08
CA ILE A 454 -19.97 -0.01 19.36
C ILE A 454 -19.24 1.35 19.24
N PRO A 455 -18.41 1.62 18.20
CA PRO A 455 -17.85 2.95 17.99
C PRO A 455 -18.91 4.03 17.76
N MET A 456 -20.03 3.71 17.09
CA MET A 456 -21.14 4.65 16.92
C MET A 456 -21.80 5.04 18.24
N GLU A 457 -22.03 4.09 19.17
CA GLU A 457 -22.58 4.41 20.50
C GLU A 457 -21.61 5.26 21.33
N VAL A 458 -20.34 4.86 21.38
CA VAL A 458 -19.30 5.59 22.11
C VAL A 458 -19.18 7.02 21.56
N ALA A 459 -19.22 7.18 20.23
CA ALA A 459 -19.25 8.50 19.61
C ALA A 459 -20.51 9.28 19.97
N ALA A 460 -21.69 8.66 19.93
CA ALA A 460 -22.96 9.32 20.27
C ALA A 460 -23.01 9.81 21.73
N THR A 461 -22.50 9.00 22.67
CA THR A 461 -22.49 9.31 24.11
C THR A 461 -21.54 10.46 24.43
N LEU A 462 -20.38 10.50 23.78
CA LEU A 462 -19.38 11.57 23.91
C LEU A 462 -19.72 12.83 23.10
N SER A 463 -20.71 12.78 22.21
CA SER A 463 -21.19 13.91 21.40
C SER A 463 -22.61 14.39 21.80
N ARG A 464 -23.05 14.11 23.03
CA ARG A 464 -24.35 14.59 23.52
C ARG A 464 -24.31 16.12 23.76
N PRO A 465 -25.42 16.86 23.59
CA PRO A 465 -25.43 18.32 23.76
C PRO A 465 -25.08 18.82 25.18
N ASP A 466 -25.26 17.95 26.19
CA ASP A 466 -24.97 18.15 27.61
C ASP A 466 -23.59 17.65 28.04
N ALA A 467 -22.92 16.81 27.22
CA ALA A 467 -21.57 16.32 27.52
C ALA A 467 -20.54 17.46 27.41
N GLN A 468 -19.80 17.71 28.50
CA GLN A 468 -18.80 18.76 28.58
C GLN A 468 -17.41 18.14 28.65
N GLY A 469 -16.65 18.25 27.55
CA GLY A 469 -15.26 17.81 27.51
C GLY A 469 -14.37 18.60 28.49
N PRO A 470 -13.22 18.03 28.90
CA PRO A 470 -12.26 18.72 29.74
C PRO A 470 -11.62 19.86 28.94
N PHE A 471 -11.12 20.87 29.67
CA PHE A 471 -10.64 22.16 29.13
C PHE A 471 -11.80 23.00 28.56
N ASN A 472 -11.88 24.28 28.95
CA ASN A 472 -13.03 25.21 28.94
C ASN A 472 -14.13 24.93 27.88
N ASN A 473 -14.98 23.93 28.14
CA ASN A 473 -16.11 23.51 27.31
C ASN A 473 -15.74 22.97 25.91
N LEU A 474 -14.70 22.13 25.78
CA LEU A 474 -14.51 21.33 24.55
C LEU A 474 -15.79 20.54 24.21
N ARG A 475 -16.38 20.84 23.05
CA ARG A 475 -17.56 20.13 22.53
C ARG A 475 -17.17 19.25 21.35
N PHE A 476 -17.48 17.97 21.44
CA PHE A 476 -17.18 17.00 20.40
C PHE A 476 -18.39 16.77 19.49
N VAL A 477 -18.17 16.86 18.19
CA VAL A 477 -19.12 16.45 17.15
C VAL A 477 -18.59 15.22 16.42
N ARG A 478 -19.50 14.42 15.87
CA ARG A 478 -19.18 13.22 15.11
C ARG A 478 -18.71 13.61 13.71
N CYS A 479 -17.66 12.96 13.21
CA CYS A 479 -17.11 13.21 11.89
C CYS A 479 -16.92 11.91 11.07
N PRO A 480 -17.15 11.94 9.76
CA PRO A 480 -17.01 10.77 8.90
C PRO A 480 -15.59 10.18 8.91
N THR A 481 -15.54 8.86 9.06
CA THR A 481 -14.32 8.04 9.00
C THR A 481 -14.58 6.72 8.27
N ASN A 482 -13.56 6.21 7.57
CA ASN A 482 -13.64 4.90 6.93
C ASN A 482 -13.61 3.75 7.96
N ASN A 483 -13.01 3.96 9.14
CA ASN A 483 -12.78 2.94 10.17
C ASN A 483 -13.37 3.37 11.51
N GLY A 484 -14.17 2.51 12.15
CA GLY A 484 -14.78 2.79 13.46
C GLY A 484 -15.68 4.03 13.42
N ALA A 485 -15.48 4.94 14.38
CA ALA A 485 -16.07 6.28 14.44
C ALA A 485 -14.99 7.32 14.80
N GLU A 486 -15.19 8.58 14.46
CA GLU A 486 -14.30 9.69 14.84
C GLU A 486 -15.14 10.83 15.46
N LEU A 487 -14.57 11.45 16.49
CA LEU A 487 -15.05 12.68 17.11
C LEU A 487 -14.03 13.80 16.93
N MET A 488 -14.52 15.04 16.90
CA MET A 488 -13.68 16.21 16.71
C MET A 488 -14.21 17.41 17.50
N SER A 489 -13.32 18.21 18.10
CA SER A 489 -13.73 19.44 18.79
C SER A 489 -14.24 20.49 17.78
N TRP A 490 -15.43 21.03 18.04
CA TRP A 490 -16.09 21.98 17.14
C TRP A 490 -16.91 23.03 17.91
N PRO A 491 -16.80 24.34 17.60
CA PRO A 491 -15.93 24.94 16.58
C PRO A 491 -14.43 24.71 16.87
N PRO A 492 -13.53 24.84 15.89
CA PRO A 492 -12.11 24.60 16.11
C PRO A 492 -11.45 25.57 17.08
N GLU A 493 -10.52 25.04 17.87
CA GLU A 493 -9.68 25.78 18.80
C GLU A 493 -8.77 26.78 18.06
N GLY A 494 -8.57 27.94 18.66
CA GLY A 494 -7.72 29.00 18.13
C GLY A 494 -6.86 29.66 19.21
N ILE A 495 -5.61 29.96 18.86
CA ILE A 495 -4.64 30.63 19.75
C ILE A 495 -4.20 31.92 19.07
N GLU A 496 -4.14 33.04 19.82
CA GLU A 496 -3.46 34.35 19.65
C GLU A 496 -3.33 34.99 18.24
N ASN A 497 -3.04 34.20 17.20
CA ASN A 497 -2.77 34.57 15.81
C ASN A 497 -3.67 33.81 14.81
N ARG A 498 -4.87 33.35 15.22
CA ARG A 498 -5.91 32.72 14.37
C ARG A 498 -5.46 31.50 13.54
N GLU A 499 -4.60 30.62 14.06
CA GLU A 499 -4.37 29.31 13.40
C GLU A 499 -5.26 28.23 14.01
N PRO A 500 -6.27 27.70 13.28
CA PRO A 500 -7.28 26.83 13.87
C PRO A 500 -6.87 25.34 13.84
N PHE A 501 -7.23 24.62 14.90
CA PHE A 501 -7.08 23.18 15.00
C PHE A 501 -8.24 22.56 15.79
N SER A 502 -8.47 21.26 15.66
CA SER A 502 -9.42 20.53 16.50
C SER A 502 -8.73 19.36 17.16
N VAL A 503 -9.08 19.08 18.41
CA VAL A 503 -8.76 17.81 19.07
C VAL A 503 -9.60 16.72 18.39
N THR A 504 -9.02 15.54 18.14
CA THR A 504 -9.76 14.40 17.55
C THR A 504 -9.68 13.16 18.45
N ILE A 505 -10.79 12.46 18.62
CA ILE A 505 -10.87 11.16 19.30
C ILE A 505 -11.30 10.11 18.27
N GLY A 506 -10.38 9.26 17.82
CA GLY A 506 -10.68 8.13 16.95
C GLY A 506 -11.02 6.89 17.76
N ILE A 507 -12.18 6.30 17.50
CA ILE A 507 -12.77 5.18 18.27
C ILE A 507 -12.85 3.95 17.36
N SER A 508 -12.35 2.80 17.81
CA SER A 508 -12.40 1.55 17.03
C SER A 508 -12.49 0.31 17.92
N THR A 509 -13.24 -0.71 17.49
CA THR A 509 -13.33 -1.98 18.21
C THR A 509 -12.38 -3.01 17.60
N HIS A 510 -11.68 -3.74 18.47
CA HIS A 510 -10.73 -4.79 18.12
C HIS A 510 -11.00 -6.04 18.96
N THR A 511 -10.61 -7.20 18.46
CA THR A 511 -10.39 -8.38 19.31
C THR A 511 -8.92 -8.46 19.72
N VAL A 512 -8.65 -9.24 20.77
CA VAL A 512 -7.34 -9.84 21.03
C VAL A 512 -7.25 -11.24 20.39
N PRO A 513 -6.04 -11.77 20.16
CA PRO A 513 -5.85 -13.18 19.79
C PRO A 513 -6.37 -14.12 20.89
N PHE A 514 -6.89 -15.29 20.49
CA PHE A 514 -7.34 -16.36 21.39
C PHE A 514 -8.50 -16.03 22.33
N SER A 515 -9.12 -14.85 22.20
CA SER A 515 -10.16 -14.35 23.09
C SER A 515 -11.24 -13.61 22.31
N SER A 516 -12.50 -13.88 22.64
CA SER A 516 -13.68 -13.27 22.00
C SER A 516 -14.03 -11.89 22.56
N GLU A 517 -13.23 -11.36 23.49
CA GLU A 517 -13.48 -10.04 24.09
C GLU A 517 -13.36 -8.90 23.06
N LEU A 518 -14.30 -7.95 23.17
CA LEU A 518 -14.36 -6.75 22.35
C LEU A 518 -13.75 -5.58 23.12
N LEU A 519 -12.62 -5.09 22.61
CA LEU A 519 -11.88 -3.97 23.16
C LEU A 519 -12.15 -2.72 22.33
N VAL A 520 -12.54 -1.62 22.96
CA VAL A 520 -12.66 -0.31 22.31
C VAL A 520 -11.36 0.45 22.50
N HIS A 521 -10.58 0.57 21.42
CA HIS A 521 -9.39 1.42 21.37
C HIS A 521 -9.80 2.87 21.10
N LEU A 522 -9.22 3.78 21.89
CA LEU A 522 -9.32 5.23 21.73
C LEU A 522 -7.95 5.78 21.27
N SER A 523 -7.97 6.76 20.38
CA SER A 523 -6.77 7.42 19.84
C SER A 523 -6.97 8.95 19.84
N PHE A 524 -5.94 9.70 20.21
CA PHE A 524 -6.04 11.12 20.55
C PHE A 524 -5.11 11.97 19.68
N GLY A 525 -5.71 12.74 18.78
CA GLY A 525 -5.02 13.46 17.73
C GLY A 525 -5.33 14.95 17.68
N VAL A 526 -4.74 15.60 16.66
CA VAL A 526 -4.98 16.99 16.30
C VAL A 526 -5.21 17.08 14.80
N ARG A 527 -6.41 17.49 14.39
CA ARG A 527 -6.70 17.91 13.01
C ARG A 527 -6.36 19.39 12.88
N ARG A 528 -5.70 19.78 11.80
CA ARG A 528 -5.30 21.16 11.53
C ARG A 528 -6.13 21.72 10.40
N TRP A 529 -6.55 22.97 10.50
CA TRP A 529 -7.34 23.65 9.50
C TRP A 529 -6.50 24.67 8.74
N MET A 530 -6.89 25.00 7.51
CA MET A 530 -6.20 26.04 6.75
C MET A 530 -6.54 27.43 7.32
N PRO A 531 -5.57 28.20 7.85
CA PRO A 531 -5.86 29.50 8.48
C PRO A 531 -6.08 30.63 7.47
N SER A 532 -5.43 30.56 6.31
CA SER A 532 -5.36 31.60 5.29
C SER A 532 -5.14 30.97 3.91
N ARG A 533 -5.34 31.75 2.85
CA ARG A 533 -5.23 31.30 1.46
C ARG A 533 -3.97 30.48 1.18
N GLY A 534 -4.15 29.19 0.89
CA GLY A 534 -3.09 28.23 0.62
C GLY A 534 -3.06 27.75 -0.83
N ASN A 535 -1.92 27.18 -1.23
CA ASN A 535 -1.70 26.63 -2.57
C ASN A 535 -2.26 25.22 -2.68
N LEU A 536 -3.14 25.00 -3.66
CA LEU A 536 -3.60 23.67 -4.08
C LEU A 536 -2.74 23.16 -5.25
N THR A 537 -2.68 21.84 -5.42
CA THR A 537 -1.99 21.16 -6.54
C THR A 537 -2.99 20.37 -7.37
N ILE A 538 -2.84 20.37 -8.70
CA ILE A 538 -3.82 19.83 -9.66
C ILE A 538 -4.17 18.36 -9.35
N ASP A 539 -3.16 17.51 -9.13
CA ASP A 539 -3.33 16.06 -8.95
C ASP A 539 -3.70 15.66 -7.50
N ARG A 540 -4.45 16.49 -6.76
CA ARG A 540 -4.83 16.20 -5.36
C ARG A 540 -6.22 16.69 -4.98
N SER A 541 -6.93 15.82 -4.26
CA SER A 541 -8.10 16.16 -3.47
C SER A 541 -7.74 16.63 -2.05
N TYR A 542 -8.56 17.52 -1.50
CA TYR A 542 -8.39 18.16 -0.19
C TYR A 542 -9.71 18.04 0.59
N PRO A 543 -9.74 17.35 1.75
CA PRO A 543 -10.96 17.23 2.53
C PRO A 543 -11.38 18.57 3.14
N ALA A 544 -12.66 18.89 3.04
CA ALA A 544 -13.32 19.94 3.80
C ALA A 544 -14.45 19.34 4.65
N TYR A 545 -14.69 19.93 5.80
CA TYR A 545 -15.77 19.57 6.73
C TYR A 545 -16.65 20.80 6.94
N PHE A 546 -17.95 20.59 7.15
CA PHE A 546 -18.91 21.67 7.37
C PHE A 546 -19.99 21.24 8.36
N ALA A 547 -20.46 22.21 9.16
CA ALA A 547 -21.58 22.00 10.06
C ALA A 547 -22.87 21.73 9.26
N PRO A 548 -23.74 20.79 9.69
CA PRO A 548 -25.04 20.61 9.07
C PRO A 548 -25.88 21.86 9.31
N THR A 549 -26.38 22.44 8.22
CA THR A 549 -27.26 23.60 8.25
C THR A 549 -28.70 23.17 8.53
N HIS A 550 -29.59 24.13 8.82
CA HIS A 550 -31.06 23.95 8.90
C HIS A 550 -31.72 23.53 7.57
N ARG A 551 -30.95 22.99 6.62
CA ARG A 551 -31.37 22.52 5.29
C ARG A 551 -30.71 21.19 4.88
N SER A 552 -30.02 20.50 5.79
CA SER A 552 -29.60 19.11 5.54
C SER A 552 -30.84 18.24 5.27
N LEU A 553 -30.70 17.27 4.37
CA LEU A 553 -31.81 16.43 3.94
C LEU A 553 -32.28 15.42 5.01
N SER A 554 -31.64 15.35 6.19
CA SER A 554 -32.10 14.48 7.29
C SER A 554 -33.30 15.01 8.08
N GLU A 555 -33.82 16.21 7.74
CA GLU A 555 -34.94 16.90 8.40
C GLU A 555 -34.73 17.25 9.90
N LEU A 556 -33.62 16.80 10.50
CA LEU A 556 -33.27 17.04 11.89
C LEU A 556 -32.67 18.45 12.10
N PRO A 557 -33.27 19.33 12.94
CA PRO A 557 -32.85 20.73 13.07
C PRO A 557 -31.51 20.94 13.80
N SER A 558 -30.87 19.87 14.29
CA SER A 558 -29.56 19.92 14.95
C SER A 558 -28.85 18.55 14.95
N SER A 559 -28.42 18.08 13.78
CA SER A 559 -27.51 16.93 13.73
C SER A 559 -26.14 17.28 14.35
N PRO A 560 -25.57 16.44 15.24
CA PRO A 560 -24.20 16.59 15.74
C PRO A 560 -23.18 15.84 14.87
N HIS A 561 -23.51 15.57 13.59
CA HIS A 561 -22.58 14.99 12.61
C HIS A 561 -22.14 16.04 11.58
N LEU A 562 -20.83 16.20 11.36
CA LEU A 562 -20.30 17.07 10.30
C LEU A 562 -20.42 16.40 8.92
N GLY A 563 -20.87 17.14 7.92
CA GLY A 563 -20.71 16.73 6.52
C GLY A 563 -19.25 16.83 6.08
N THR A 564 -18.84 16.01 5.11
CA THR A 564 -17.51 16.14 4.48
C THR A 564 -17.58 16.06 2.97
N ALA A 565 -16.70 16.79 2.30
CA ALA A 565 -16.60 16.85 0.85
C ALA A 565 -15.13 17.08 0.42
N LYS A 566 -14.81 16.82 -0.85
CA LYS A 566 -13.43 16.89 -1.38
C LYS A 566 -13.30 18.04 -2.37
N ILE A 567 -12.35 18.95 -2.16
CA ILE A 567 -11.99 20.04 -3.09
C ILE A 567 -10.83 19.58 -3.98
N GLU A 568 -10.91 19.90 -5.27
CA GLU A 568 -9.83 19.73 -6.26
C GLU A 568 -9.64 21.03 -7.08
N LEU A 569 -8.60 21.09 -7.92
CA LEU A 569 -8.49 22.15 -8.93
C LEU A 569 -9.17 21.69 -10.21
N VAL A 570 -10.29 22.32 -10.56
CA VAL A 570 -11.02 22.10 -11.82
C VAL A 570 -10.61 23.13 -12.88
N ARG A 571 -10.58 22.69 -14.14
CA ARG A 571 -10.26 23.56 -15.29
C ARG A 571 -11.51 24.27 -15.79
N VAL A 572 -11.56 25.59 -15.61
CA VAL A 572 -12.68 26.46 -15.98
C VAL A 572 -12.32 27.26 -17.23
N ARG A 573 -13.24 27.36 -18.20
CA ARG A 573 -13.14 28.32 -19.32
C ARG A 573 -13.61 29.69 -18.84
N GLN A 574 -12.81 30.71 -19.08
CA GLN A 574 -13.16 32.11 -18.86
C GLN A 574 -13.65 32.75 -20.16
N GLU A 575 -14.35 33.88 -20.06
CA GLU A 575 -14.66 34.74 -21.19
C GLU A 575 -13.37 35.16 -21.90
N GLY A 576 -13.39 35.24 -23.23
CA GLY A 576 -12.17 35.33 -24.05
C GLY A 576 -11.40 34.01 -24.21
N GLY A 577 -11.97 32.86 -23.82
CA GLY A 577 -11.49 31.51 -24.20
C GLY A 577 -10.27 30.99 -23.45
N ARG A 578 -9.67 31.79 -22.55
CA ARG A 578 -8.58 31.36 -21.66
C ARG A 578 -9.11 30.30 -20.67
N THR A 579 -8.26 29.35 -20.26
CA THR A 579 -8.62 28.38 -19.22
C THR A 579 -7.82 28.58 -17.95
N ALA A 580 -8.51 28.81 -16.83
CA ALA A 580 -7.93 28.89 -15.50
C ALA A 580 -8.13 27.57 -14.73
N TRP A 581 -7.26 27.30 -13.76
CA TRP A 581 -7.50 26.29 -12.74
C TRP A 581 -8.08 26.98 -11.51
N MET A 582 -9.24 26.52 -11.03
CA MET A 582 -9.95 27.11 -9.90
C MET A 582 -10.34 26.02 -8.90
N PRO A 583 -10.43 26.32 -7.59
CA PRO A 583 -11.05 25.42 -6.63
C PRO A 583 -12.47 25.05 -7.05
N GLY A 584 -12.81 23.77 -6.90
CA GLY A 584 -14.14 23.23 -7.08
C GLY A 584 -14.33 21.95 -6.26
N TRP A 585 -15.59 21.56 -6.04
CA TRP A 585 -15.92 20.27 -5.46
C TRP A 585 -15.55 19.14 -6.45
N GLN A 586 -15.10 18.00 -5.94
CA GLN A 586 -14.67 16.85 -6.74
C GLN A 586 -15.70 16.49 -7.80
N LYS A 587 -15.31 16.52 -9.08
CA LYS A 587 -16.25 16.55 -10.22
C LYS A 587 -17.35 15.50 -10.19
N ALA A 588 -17.03 14.26 -9.80
CA ALA A 588 -17.99 13.17 -9.71
C ALA A 588 -19.07 13.45 -8.64
N MET A 589 -18.66 13.72 -7.40
CA MET A 589 -19.54 14.10 -6.29
C MET A 589 -20.33 15.38 -6.60
N ALA A 590 -19.67 16.40 -7.17
CA ALA A 590 -20.30 17.67 -7.54
C ALA A 590 -21.45 17.47 -8.54
N SER A 591 -21.25 16.63 -9.57
CA SER A 591 -22.28 16.34 -10.58
C SER A 591 -23.52 15.65 -9.99
N VAL A 592 -23.35 14.81 -8.96
CA VAL A 592 -24.47 14.16 -8.26
C VAL A 592 -25.23 15.18 -7.40
N LEU A 593 -24.52 16.01 -6.63
CA LEU A 593 -25.12 17.02 -5.77
C LEU A 593 -25.84 18.11 -6.58
N ASP A 594 -25.40 18.39 -7.79
CA ASP A 594 -26.07 19.30 -8.74
C ASP A 594 -27.40 18.71 -9.20
N GLN A 595 -27.39 17.45 -9.68
CA GLN A 595 -28.60 16.70 -10.05
C GLN A 595 -29.58 16.48 -8.88
N ALA A 596 -29.09 16.51 -7.63
CA ALA A 596 -29.91 16.45 -6.42
C ALA A 596 -30.48 17.81 -5.97
N GLY A 597 -30.06 18.93 -6.56
CA GLY A 597 -30.42 20.28 -6.09
C GLY A 597 -29.75 20.69 -4.76
N TYR A 598 -28.65 20.02 -4.38
CA TYR A 598 -27.94 20.22 -3.12
C TYR A 598 -26.59 20.94 -3.27
N LEU A 599 -26.00 20.99 -4.47
CA LEU A 599 -24.67 21.61 -4.68
C LEU A 599 -24.61 23.09 -4.24
N SER A 600 -25.70 23.84 -4.44
CA SER A 600 -25.85 25.24 -4.01
C SER A 600 -26.02 25.43 -2.49
N GLN A 601 -26.15 24.33 -1.73
CA GLN A 601 -26.25 24.33 -0.28
C GLN A 601 -24.89 24.08 0.40
N LEU A 602 -23.87 23.66 -0.36
CA LEU A 602 -22.49 23.60 0.11
C LEU A 602 -21.81 24.98 0.02
N PRO A 603 -20.84 25.28 0.91
CA PRO A 603 -19.98 26.46 0.79
C PRO A 603 -19.25 26.51 -0.57
N ASP A 604 -18.98 27.70 -1.10
CA ASP A 604 -18.16 27.85 -2.31
C ASP A 604 -16.71 27.42 -2.03
N PRO A 605 -16.17 26.40 -2.75
CA PRO A 605 -14.76 26.01 -2.67
C PRO A 605 -13.78 27.16 -2.90
N ARG A 606 -14.16 28.15 -3.71
CA ARG A 606 -13.32 29.33 -3.99
C ARG A 606 -13.23 30.23 -2.76
N GLN A 607 -14.36 30.50 -2.10
CA GLN A 607 -14.37 31.25 -0.85
C GLN A 607 -13.65 30.47 0.27
N LEU A 608 -13.87 29.16 0.41
CA LEU A 608 -13.17 28.33 1.41
C LEU A 608 -11.65 28.24 1.16
N VAL A 609 -11.18 28.46 -0.07
CA VAL A 609 -9.75 28.56 -0.38
C VAL A 609 -9.20 29.99 -0.21
N ALA A 610 -10.00 31.03 -0.44
CA ALA A 610 -9.58 32.42 -0.29
C ALA A 610 -9.60 32.90 1.18
N GLU A 611 -10.71 32.64 1.88
CA GLU A 611 -11.12 33.26 3.14
C GLU A 611 -11.50 32.21 4.21
N PRO A 612 -10.70 31.15 4.44
CA PRO A 612 -11.10 30.03 5.30
C PRO A 612 -11.41 30.43 6.75
N SER A 613 -10.71 31.43 7.31
CA SER A 613 -10.97 31.94 8.66
C SER A 613 -12.34 32.62 8.80
N GLU A 614 -12.90 33.18 7.72
CA GLU A 614 -14.24 33.78 7.76
C GLU A 614 -15.30 32.70 7.78
N LEU A 615 -15.21 31.71 6.88
CA LEU A 615 -16.14 30.58 6.85
C LEU A 615 -16.08 29.71 8.12
N LEU A 616 -14.94 29.64 8.79
CA LEU A 616 -14.79 29.03 10.11
C LEU A 616 -15.56 29.77 11.24
N SER A 617 -15.81 31.07 11.07
CA SER A 617 -16.39 31.93 12.11
C SER A 617 -17.92 32.07 12.02
N ARG A 618 -18.55 31.43 11.02
CA ARG A 618 -20.01 31.50 10.77
C ARG A 618 -20.79 30.44 11.55
N ARG A 619 -22.12 30.58 11.59
CA ARG A 619 -23.04 29.56 12.16
C ARG A 619 -23.06 28.28 11.31
N ASP A 620 -22.94 28.43 9.99
CA ASP A 620 -22.75 27.37 9.00
C ASP A 620 -21.25 27.09 8.76
N ALA A 621 -20.50 26.91 9.86
CA ALA A 621 -19.04 26.86 9.86
C ALA A 621 -18.49 25.79 8.90
N ALA A 622 -17.48 26.17 8.11
CA ALA A 622 -16.81 25.27 7.16
C ALA A 622 -15.29 25.41 7.19
N ALA A 623 -14.58 24.29 7.07
CA ALA A 623 -13.13 24.21 7.26
C ALA A 623 -12.46 23.22 6.31
N MET A 624 -11.44 23.68 5.56
CA MET A 624 -10.58 22.79 4.76
C MET A 624 -9.38 22.29 5.58
N VAL A 625 -9.11 20.98 5.55
CA VAL A 625 -8.02 20.35 6.29
C VAL A 625 -6.67 20.82 5.77
N TYR A 626 -5.82 21.36 6.65
CA TYR A 626 -4.46 21.72 6.31
C TYR A 626 -3.64 20.47 5.94
N ARG A 627 -3.08 20.49 4.72
CA ARG A 627 -2.08 19.53 4.26
C ARG A 627 -0.73 20.21 4.08
N ARG A 628 0.29 19.54 4.61
CA ARG A 628 1.72 19.86 4.51
C ARG A 628 2.08 20.23 3.05
N GLY A 629 2.44 21.49 2.84
CA GLY A 629 2.76 22.08 1.53
C GLY A 629 1.76 23.13 1.01
N MET A 630 0.57 23.27 1.60
CA MET A 630 -0.39 24.33 1.22
C MET A 630 0.06 25.73 1.69
N LEU A 631 0.80 25.81 2.80
CA LEU A 631 1.40 27.02 3.35
C LEU A 631 2.86 26.73 3.75
N PRO A 632 3.78 27.72 3.66
CA PRO A 632 5.20 27.54 3.98
C PRO A 632 5.48 27.30 5.47
N TRP A 633 4.62 27.84 6.35
CA TRP A 633 4.73 27.76 7.81
C TRP A 633 3.45 27.19 8.42
N VAL A 634 3.56 26.59 9.62
CA VAL A 634 2.45 26.05 10.42
C VAL A 634 2.80 26.26 11.90
N LYS A 635 1.89 26.84 12.69
CA LYS A 635 2.07 27.04 14.14
C LYS A 635 1.46 25.91 15.00
N VAL A 636 0.82 24.91 14.38
CA VAL A 636 0.30 23.71 15.08
C VAL A 636 1.01 22.45 14.58
N SER A 637 1.65 21.72 15.50
CA SER A 637 2.35 20.46 15.22
C SER A 637 1.40 19.24 15.22
N GLU A 638 1.90 18.08 14.77
CA GLU A 638 1.16 16.80 14.85
C GLU A 638 1.14 16.22 16.30
N GLY A 639 0.23 15.29 16.58
CA GLY A 639 0.09 14.58 17.86
C GLY A 639 -0.57 15.41 18.99
N LEU A 640 -0.98 14.75 20.08
CA LEU A 640 -1.55 15.39 21.27
C LEU A 640 -0.74 14.97 22.53
N PRO A 641 -0.27 15.90 23.38
CA PRO A 641 0.65 15.58 24.49
C PRO A 641 -0.05 14.85 25.64
N ILE A 642 0.72 14.13 26.45
CA ILE A 642 0.21 13.37 27.61
C ILE A 642 -0.53 14.28 28.62
N ALA A 643 -0.16 15.58 28.69
CA ALA A 643 -0.86 16.57 29.51
C ALA A 643 -2.34 16.75 29.12
N ASP A 644 -2.66 16.53 27.85
CA ASP A 644 -4.00 16.71 27.27
C ASP A 644 -4.70 15.34 27.15
N ARG A 645 -3.96 14.31 26.71
CA ARG A 645 -4.48 12.93 26.53
C ARG A 645 -4.98 12.30 27.83
N ALA A 646 -4.30 12.49 28.96
CA ALA A 646 -4.71 11.84 30.21
C ALA A 646 -6.02 12.42 30.80
N PRO A 647 -6.24 13.75 30.87
CA PRO A 647 -7.54 14.31 31.23
C PRO A 647 -8.66 13.95 30.23
N LEU A 648 -8.39 13.92 28.92
CA LEU A 648 -9.35 13.44 27.92
C LEU A 648 -9.76 11.99 28.16
N MET A 649 -8.80 11.09 28.42
CA MET A 649 -9.11 9.69 28.78
C MET A 649 -9.93 9.61 30.08
N SER A 650 -9.63 10.45 31.07
CA SER A 650 -10.36 10.48 32.36
C SER A 650 -11.81 10.93 32.19
N TRP A 651 -12.07 11.94 31.34
CA TRP A 651 -13.42 12.35 30.97
C TRP A 651 -14.17 11.25 30.21
N VAL A 652 -13.54 10.63 29.21
CA VAL A 652 -14.16 9.53 28.44
C VAL A 652 -14.52 8.33 29.34
N ILE A 653 -13.71 8.01 30.35
CA ILE A 653 -14.06 6.99 31.35
C ILE A 653 -15.33 7.40 32.13
N GLY A 654 -15.43 8.67 32.55
CA GLY A 654 -16.60 9.19 33.26
C GLY A 654 -17.90 9.12 32.44
N GLU A 655 -17.86 9.54 31.18
CA GLU A 655 -19.03 9.55 30.27
C GLU A 655 -19.51 8.15 29.86
N LEU A 656 -18.62 7.16 29.82
CA LEU A 656 -18.93 5.79 29.36
C LEU A 656 -19.22 4.80 30.50
N THR A 657 -18.93 5.18 31.75
CA THR A 657 -19.29 4.40 32.94
C THR A 657 -20.82 4.44 33.13
N PRO A 658 -21.51 3.32 33.42
CA PRO A 658 -20.98 1.98 33.73
C PRO A 658 -20.87 1.04 32.51
N HIS A 659 -21.34 1.44 31.32
CA HIS A 659 -21.43 0.57 30.14
C HIS A 659 -20.08 0.11 29.58
N LEU A 660 -19.03 0.90 29.77
CA LEU A 660 -17.66 0.52 29.47
C LEU A 660 -16.74 0.88 30.65
N ARG A 661 -15.86 -0.06 31.00
CA ARG A 661 -14.83 0.10 32.03
C ARG A 661 -13.43 0.23 31.38
N PRO A 662 -12.49 0.98 31.95
CA PRO A 662 -11.12 1.03 31.43
C PRO A 662 -10.44 -0.35 31.52
N ALA A 663 -9.44 -0.58 30.68
CA ALA A 663 -8.49 -1.67 30.87
C ALA A 663 -7.52 -1.33 32.02
N GLU A 664 -7.20 -2.32 32.85
CA GLU A 664 -6.27 -2.17 33.98
C GLU A 664 -4.86 -1.72 33.53
N PRO A 665 -4.12 -0.95 34.35
CA PRO A 665 -2.74 -0.59 34.07
C PRO A 665 -1.86 -1.83 33.88
N LEU A 666 -1.20 -1.91 32.73
CA LEU A 666 -0.43 -3.09 32.34
C LEU A 666 0.86 -3.20 33.17
N PRO A 667 1.10 -4.32 33.88
CA PRO A 667 2.27 -4.46 34.73
C PRO A 667 3.53 -4.74 33.90
N ARG A 668 4.65 -4.17 34.34
CA ARG A 668 5.92 -4.26 33.62
C ARG A 668 6.55 -5.65 33.71
N GLU A 669 6.89 -6.22 32.55
CA GLU A 669 7.72 -7.42 32.47
C GLU A 669 9.20 -7.03 32.61
N LYS A 670 9.92 -7.74 33.49
CA LYS A 670 11.31 -7.43 33.89
C LYS A 670 12.34 -8.39 33.28
N CYS A 671 11.91 -9.32 32.44
CA CYS A 671 12.77 -10.14 31.60
C CYS A 671 13.64 -9.29 30.63
N THR A 672 14.88 -9.71 30.38
CA THR A 672 15.77 -9.14 29.35
C THR A 672 16.78 -10.21 28.94
N ILE A 673 16.76 -10.55 27.65
CA ILE A 673 17.56 -11.62 27.04
C ILE A 673 18.95 -11.07 26.66
N TYR A 674 18.99 -9.93 25.98
CA TYR A 674 20.22 -9.34 25.45
C TYR A 674 20.52 -8.00 26.11
N LYS A 675 21.64 -7.95 26.85
CA LYS A 675 22.17 -6.74 27.51
C LYS A 675 23.20 -6.06 26.59
N GLY A 676 23.38 -4.74 26.72
CA GLY A 676 24.45 -4.00 26.04
C GLY A 676 24.25 -3.69 24.54
N LEU A 677 23.11 -4.07 23.94
CA LEU A 677 22.86 -3.90 22.49
C LEU A 677 23.07 -2.48 21.95
N ALA A 678 22.77 -1.44 22.74
CA ALA A 678 22.93 -0.05 22.31
C ALA A 678 24.41 0.36 22.15
N THR A 679 25.31 -0.18 22.98
CA THR A 679 26.75 0.14 22.95
C THR A 679 27.44 -0.43 21.72
N ALA A 680 26.96 -1.57 21.21
CA ALA A 680 27.46 -2.23 20.00
C ALA A 680 27.29 -1.39 18.72
N ALA A 681 26.43 -0.37 18.72
CA ALA A 681 26.13 0.43 17.54
C ALA A 681 27.19 1.50 17.18
N LYS A 682 28.26 1.67 17.98
CA LYS A 682 29.37 2.60 17.71
C LYS A 682 30.73 1.94 17.49
N GLY A 683 30.81 0.60 17.53
CA GLY A 683 32.08 -0.11 17.40
C GLY A 683 32.74 0.09 16.04
N VAL A 684 34.07 0.05 16.03
CA VAL A 684 34.87 -0.23 14.83
C VAL A 684 34.46 -1.59 14.28
N ILE A 685 34.36 -1.70 12.95
CA ILE A 685 34.12 -2.96 12.26
C ILE A 685 35.46 -3.72 12.19
N ALA A 686 35.58 -4.82 12.93
CA ALA A 686 36.75 -5.69 12.82
C ALA A 686 36.89 -6.27 11.41
N SER A 687 38.11 -6.31 10.88
CA SER A 687 38.42 -6.80 9.52
C SER A 687 37.94 -8.23 9.28
N ASP A 688 38.05 -9.12 10.28
CA ASP A 688 37.53 -10.50 10.20
C ASP A 688 36.00 -10.55 10.10
N ALA A 689 35.29 -9.67 10.82
CA ALA A 689 33.84 -9.57 10.75
C ALA A 689 33.37 -8.99 9.41
N LEU A 690 34.19 -8.15 8.77
CA LEU A 690 33.97 -7.69 7.40
C LEU A 690 34.24 -8.84 6.40
N ARG A 691 35.41 -9.50 6.48
CA ARG A 691 35.80 -10.63 5.63
C ARG A 691 34.79 -11.78 5.65
N ALA A 692 34.22 -12.09 6.82
CA ALA A 692 33.20 -13.13 6.98
C ALA A 692 31.89 -12.84 6.21
N VAL A 693 31.62 -11.57 5.87
CA VAL A 693 30.42 -11.15 5.14
C VAL A 693 30.70 -10.92 3.65
N ILE A 694 31.80 -10.24 3.30
CA ILE A 694 32.09 -9.80 1.92
C ILE A 694 33.23 -10.57 1.22
N GLY A 695 33.92 -11.47 1.93
CA GLY A 695 35.15 -12.10 1.42
C GLY A 695 36.39 -11.20 1.51
N PRO A 696 37.45 -11.46 0.72
CA PRO A 696 38.77 -10.85 0.93
C PRO A 696 38.91 -9.40 0.43
N ARG A 697 37.88 -8.81 -0.20
CA ARG A 697 37.96 -7.47 -0.79
C ARG A 697 36.64 -6.69 -0.76
N LEU A 698 36.73 -5.41 -0.39
CA LEU A 698 35.73 -4.38 -0.67
C LEU A 698 36.29 -3.40 -1.70
N THR A 699 35.43 -2.87 -2.58
CA THR A 699 35.74 -1.64 -3.33
C THR A 699 34.79 -0.51 -2.89
N VAL A 700 35.33 0.68 -2.68
CA VAL A 700 34.65 1.89 -2.22
C VAL A 700 34.81 2.97 -3.29
N GLU A 701 33.68 3.46 -3.80
CA GLU A 701 33.64 4.48 -4.84
C GLU A 701 33.01 5.77 -4.31
N LEU A 702 33.76 6.87 -4.38
CA LEU A 702 33.30 8.21 -4.01
C LEU A 702 32.97 9.01 -5.28
N LEU A 703 31.69 9.01 -5.66
CA LEU A 703 31.15 9.83 -6.75
C LEU A 703 30.89 11.24 -6.20
N THR A 704 31.92 12.08 -6.27
CA THR A 704 32.02 13.33 -5.49
C THR A 704 32.69 14.42 -6.32
N GLU A 705 32.14 15.64 -6.25
CA GLU A 705 32.70 16.85 -6.86
C GLU A 705 33.73 17.49 -5.93
N SER A 706 33.34 17.75 -4.68
CA SER A 706 34.15 18.52 -3.72
C SER A 706 35.14 17.64 -2.96
N GLU A 707 36.42 18.06 -2.88
CA GLU A 707 37.41 17.49 -1.97
C GLU A 707 36.90 17.45 -0.51
N LEU A 708 36.18 18.48 -0.07
CA LEU A 708 35.61 18.53 1.27
C LEU A 708 34.55 17.44 1.47
N THR A 709 33.64 17.28 0.51
CA THR A 709 32.67 16.16 0.48
C THR A 709 33.40 14.81 0.49
N THR A 710 34.49 14.65 -0.28
CA THR A 710 35.30 13.43 -0.28
C THR A 710 35.94 13.17 1.08
N GLN A 711 36.58 14.17 1.70
CA GLN A 711 37.26 14.02 2.99
C GLN A 711 36.29 13.62 4.10
N TYR A 712 35.13 14.28 4.21
CA TYR A 712 34.09 13.87 5.17
C TYR A 712 33.62 12.40 5.00
N ALA A 713 33.65 11.86 3.77
CA ALA A 713 33.37 10.45 3.52
C ALA A 713 34.51 9.52 3.99
N LEU A 714 35.75 9.90 3.71
CA LEU A 714 36.97 9.18 4.08
C LEU A 714 37.15 9.15 5.61
N ASP A 715 36.93 10.28 6.29
CA ASP A 715 36.99 10.39 7.75
C ASP A 715 35.93 9.47 8.41
N CYS A 716 34.69 9.50 7.91
CA CYS A 716 33.61 8.62 8.40
C CYS A 716 33.86 7.12 8.11
N LEU A 717 34.56 6.80 7.02
CA LEU A 717 34.99 5.43 6.71
C LEU A 717 36.12 4.99 7.64
N GLY A 718 37.11 5.86 7.88
CA GLY A 718 38.24 5.62 8.78
C GLY A 718 37.81 5.43 10.22
N GLU A 719 36.94 6.28 10.75
CA GLU A 719 36.29 6.11 12.06
C GLU A 719 35.59 4.75 12.20
N ARG A 720 34.94 4.28 11.13
CA ARG A 720 34.13 3.05 11.17
C ARG A 720 34.97 1.78 10.96
N LEU A 721 36.09 1.86 10.26
CA LEU A 721 37.02 0.74 9.99
C LEU A 721 38.25 0.72 10.90
N GLY A 722 38.51 1.79 11.66
CA GLY A 722 39.64 1.89 12.58
C GLY A 722 41.00 2.09 11.91
N VAL A 723 41.01 2.68 10.70
CA VAL A 723 42.22 2.91 9.90
C VAL A 723 42.21 4.31 9.30
N GLU A 724 43.39 4.87 9.05
CA GLU A 724 43.52 6.13 8.30
C GLU A 724 43.37 5.86 6.79
N PHE A 725 42.72 6.78 6.08
CA PHE A 725 42.54 6.75 4.63
C PHE A 725 43.44 7.81 3.97
N PRO A 726 43.81 7.65 2.69
CA PRO A 726 44.47 8.70 1.91
C PRO A 726 43.59 9.95 1.86
N ARG A 727 44.21 11.11 1.65
CA ARG A 727 43.50 12.40 1.58
C ARG A 727 42.69 12.54 0.28
N ALA A 728 41.71 13.44 0.29
CA ALA A 728 40.84 13.72 -0.85
C ALA A 728 41.57 14.19 -2.14
N ASP A 729 42.75 14.80 -2.00
CA ASP A 729 43.67 15.22 -3.07
C ASP A 729 44.65 14.12 -3.51
N GLU A 730 44.86 13.09 -2.67
CA GLU A 730 45.67 11.90 -2.98
C GLU A 730 44.88 10.84 -3.77
N LEU A 731 43.54 10.96 -3.85
CA LEU A 731 42.67 10.02 -4.56
C LEU A 731 42.24 10.52 -5.96
N GLY A 732 42.55 9.72 -6.98
CA GLY A 732 42.00 9.84 -8.34
C GLY A 732 41.05 8.69 -8.71
N GLU A 733 40.82 8.52 -10.02
CA GLU A 733 39.97 7.45 -10.57
C GLU A 733 40.59 6.04 -10.43
N ALA A 734 41.92 5.99 -10.24
CA ALA A 734 42.66 4.78 -9.92
C ALA A 734 42.36 4.30 -8.48
N GLU A 735 42.31 2.99 -8.29
CA GLU A 735 41.94 2.37 -7.01
C GLU A 735 43.17 2.25 -6.09
N THR A 736 43.22 3.07 -5.05
CA THR A 736 44.21 2.97 -3.98
C THR A 736 43.84 1.83 -3.04
N LEU A 737 44.76 0.89 -2.81
CA LEU A 737 44.52 -0.30 -1.99
C LEU A 737 45.03 -0.08 -0.55
N LEU A 738 44.16 -0.30 0.42
CA LEU A 738 44.45 -0.37 1.85
C LEU A 738 44.36 -1.82 2.31
N ASP A 739 45.32 -2.28 3.10
CA ASP A 739 45.30 -3.62 3.69
C ASP A 739 44.91 -3.55 5.18
N LEU A 740 43.84 -4.26 5.54
CA LEU A 740 43.34 -4.41 6.91
C LEU A 740 43.67 -5.83 7.46
N GLY A 741 44.69 -6.48 6.88
CA GLY A 741 45.26 -7.77 7.24
C GLY A 741 44.45 -8.95 6.73
N SER A 742 43.15 -9.00 7.06
CA SER A 742 42.24 -10.06 6.60
C SER A 742 41.26 -9.61 5.51
N VAL A 743 41.25 -8.33 5.15
CA VAL A 743 40.46 -7.80 4.02
C VAL A 743 41.20 -6.64 3.36
N SER A 744 41.16 -6.59 2.03
CA SER A 744 41.65 -5.46 1.24
C SER A 744 40.52 -4.47 0.96
N ILE A 745 40.77 -3.18 1.12
CA ILE A 745 39.81 -2.11 0.82
C ILE A 745 40.39 -1.27 -0.31
N GLY A 746 39.83 -1.39 -1.51
CA GLY A 746 40.15 -0.51 -2.63
C GLY A 746 39.29 0.75 -2.60
N VAL A 747 39.89 1.92 -2.78
CA VAL A 747 39.23 3.23 -2.66
C VAL A 747 39.54 4.07 -3.89
N ARG A 748 38.52 4.70 -4.50
CA ARG A 748 38.73 5.67 -5.59
C ARG A 748 37.72 6.82 -5.56
N ARG A 749 38.17 7.98 -6.02
CA ARG A 749 37.37 9.20 -6.22
C ARG A 749 37.09 9.35 -7.71
N MET A 750 35.85 9.60 -8.09
CA MET A 750 35.49 9.90 -9.49
C MET A 750 34.58 11.12 -9.50
N THR A 751 34.98 12.15 -10.25
CA THR A 751 34.29 13.43 -10.29
C THR A 751 32.93 13.29 -10.96
N THR A 752 31.83 13.64 -10.26
CA THR A 752 30.57 13.83 -10.97
C THR A 752 30.65 15.14 -11.78
N PRO A 753 30.29 15.17 -13.07
CA PRO A 753 30.42 16.39 -13.87
C PRO A 753 29.36 17.39 -13.44
N SER A 754 29.69 18.50 -12.79
CA SER A 754 28.74 19.35 -12.03
C SER A 754 27.69 20.12 -12.86
N GLU A 755 27.65 19.92 -14.18
CA GLU A 755 26.78 20.63 -15.13
C GLU A 755 25.29 20.58 -14.73
N TYR A 756 24.69 21.77 -14.71
CA TYR A 756 23.31 22.07 -14.33
C TYR A 756 22.39 21.72 -15.51
N VAL A 757 21.42 20.81 -15.30
CA VAL A 757 20.62 20.17 -16.37
C VAL A 757 19.21 20.71 -16.41
N ASP A 758 18.80 21.30 -17.56
CA ASP A 758 17.52 22.00 -17.59
C ASP A 758 16.31 21.08 -17.71
N PHE A 759 15.27 21.51 -17.01
CA PHE A 759 13.91 20.98 -17.08
C PHE A 759 12.90 22.06 -17.56
N ARG A 760 13.35 23.33 -17.74
CA ARG A 760 12.62 24.49 -18.27
C ARG A 760 12.64 24.53 -19.81
N GLY A 761 13.81 24.34 -20.43
CA GLY A 761 14.06 24.47 -21.87
C GLY A 761 13.39 23.40 -22.71
N ASP A 762 13.75 22.12 -22.53
CA ASP A 762 13.04 21.00 -23.17
C ASP A 762 11.96 20.38 -22.26
N ARG A 763 10.82 21.08 -22.17
CA ARG A 763 9.59 20.56 -21.55
C ARG A 763 9.06 19.24 -22.15
N ARG A 764 9.62 18.72 -23.25
CA ARG A 764 9.08 17.51 -23.91
C ARG A 764 9.70 16.21 -23.41
N ARG A 765 10.94 16.18 -22.86
CA ARG A 765 11.57 14.92 -22.39
C ARG A 765 12.48 15.00 -21.13
N PRO A 766 11.98 15.40 -19.94
CA PRO A 766 12.75 15.30 -18.69
C PRO A 766 13.36 13.91 -18.41
N GLN A 767 12.62 12.84 -18.71
CA GLN A 767 13.11 11.46 -18.58
C GLN A 767 14.32 11.13 -19.48
N ALA A 768 14.46 11.81 -20.63
CA ALA A 768 15.62 11.64 -21.49
C ALA A 768 16.85 12.37 -20.94
N ALA A 769 16.67 13.54 -20.31
CA ALA A 769 17.73 14.25 -19.58
C ALA A 769 18.19 13.46 -18.34
N VAL A 770 17.26 12.93 -17.54
CA VAL A 770 17.58 12.03 -16.41
C VAL A 770 18.35 10.80 -16.89
N LYS A 771 17.88 10.11 -17.94
CA LYS A 771 18.61 8.97 -18.51
C LYS A 771 19.98 9.38 -19.07
N ALA A 772 20.09 10.53 -19.74
CA ALA A 772 21.35 11.05 -20.24
C ALA A 772 22.37 11.24 -19.12
N ARG A 773 21.95 11.88 -18.02
CA ARG A 773 22.74 12.16 -16.82
C ARG A 773 23.18 10.86 -16.11
N VAL A 774 22.28 9.90 -15.97
CA VAL A 774 22.57 8.58 -15.38
C VAL A 774 23.55 7.79 -16.26
N ASP A 775 23.33 7.74 -17.58
CA ASP A 775 24.26 7.11 -18.52
C ASP A 775 25.65 7.78 -18.49
N LEU A 776 25.74 9.09 -18.21
CA LEU A 776 27.01 9.82 -18.10
C LEU A 776 27.78 9.41 -16.83
N ILE A 777 27.12 9.42 -15.67
CA ILE A 777 27.74 9.11 -14.37
C ILE A 777 28.12 7.63 -14.27
N THR A 778 27.33 6.72 -14.84
CA THR A 778 27.52 5.27 -14.65
C THR A 778 28.35 4.56 -15.74
N ALA A 779 28.55 5.16 -16.91
CA ALA A 779 29.30 4.52 -17.99
C ALA A 779 30.79 4.25 -17.67
N PRO A 780 31.55 5.14 -16.99
CA PRO A 780 32.95 4.87 -16.63
C PRO A 780 33.13 3.72 -15.63
N LEU A 781 32.07 3.35 -14.89
CA LEU A 781 32.17 2.46 -13.74
C LEU A 781 32.33 0.98 -14.12
N GLY A 782 31.91 0.59 -15.32
CA GLY A 782 31.87 -0.82 -15.74
C GLY A 782 31.00 -1.70 -14.83
N GLN A 783 31.21 -3.02 -14.90
CA GLN A 783 30.58 -3.99 -13.99
C GLN A 783 31.49 -4.19 -12.76
N ALA A 784 30.92 -4.18 -11.55
CA ALA A 784 31.66 -4.51 -10.34
C ALA A 784 32.04 -6.00 -10.29
N THR A 785 33.31 -6.31 -9.99
CA THR A 785 33.88 -7.66 -9.86
C THR A 785 33.97 -8.16 -8.42
N HIS A 786 33.82 -7.25 -7.46
CA HIS A 786 33.85 -7.50 -6.02
C HIS A 786 32.64 -6.81 -5.37
N PRO A 787 32.30 -7.08 -4.10
CA PRO A 787 31.33 -6.27 -3.37
C PRO A 787 31.76 -4.80 -3.39
N THR A 788 30.91 -3.93 -3.96
CA THR A 788 31.20 -2.50 -4.11
C THR A 788 30.12 -1.65 -3.43
N ILE A 789 30.58 -0.67 -2.65
CA ILE A 789 29.75 0.40 -2.10
C ILE A 789 30.09 1.72 -2.78
N THR A 790 29.06 2.49 -3.15
CA THR A 790 29.20 3.76 -3.85
C THR A 790 28.50 4.87 -3.06
N LEU A 791 29.25 5.90 -2.66
CA LEU A 791 28.68 7.12 -2.08
C LEU A 791 28.54 8.17 -3.18
N VAL A 792 27.35 8.77 -3.30
CA VAL A 792 27.00 9.69 -4.39
C VAL A 792 26.67 11.06 -3.83
N GLU A 793 27.45 12.06 -4.23
CA GLU A 793 27.12 13.46 -4.01
C GLU A 793 25.96 13.90 -4.92
N ILE A 794 24.98 14.58 -4.34
CA ILE A 794 23.90 15.23 -5.08
C ILE A 794 23.66 16.64 -4.56
N LEU A 795 23.40 17.58 -5.46
CA LEU A 795 23.10 18.98 -5.11
C LEU A 795 21.85 19.05 -4.20
N ASP A 796 21.74 20.13 -3.42
CA ASP A 796 20.62 20.27 -2.50
C ASP A 796 19.28 20.53 -3.22
N SER A 797 18.15 20.13 -2.63
CA SER A 797 16.82 20.25 -3.26
C SER A 797 16.51 21.66 -3.70
N ASP A 798 17.01 22.63 -2.94
CA ASP A 798 16.67 24.04 -3.05
C ASP A 798 17.46 24.73 -4.18
N ARG A 799 18.39 24.02 -4.84
CA ARG A 799 19.07 24.43 -6.08
C ARG A 799 18.40 23.89 -7.36
N TYR A 800 17.44 22.97 -7.28
CA TYR A 800 16.71 22.46 -8.45
C TYR A 800 15.39 23.22 -8.63
N VAL A 801 15.26 24.01 -9.70
CA VAL A 801 14.02 24.77 -9.96
C VAL A 801 12.98 23.91 -10.70
N GLY A 802 12.47 22.91 -9.98
CA GLY A 802 11.41 22.00 -10.40
C GLY A 802 11.11 21.01 -9.26
N GLU A 803 9.89 21.04 -8.69
CA GLU A 803 9.59 20.29 -7.44
C GLU A 803 9.58 18.76 -7.58
N THR A 804 9.76 18.23 -8.79
CA THR A 804 9.64 16.78 -9.11
C THR A 804 10.98 16.08 -9.36
N ASP A 805 11.95 16.72 -10.00
CA ASP A 805 12.88 15.99 -10.88
C ASP A 805 14.13 15.44 -10.15
N ASN A 806 14.49 16.03 -9.01
CA ASN A 806 15.58 15.57 -8.14
C ASN A 806 15.34 14.16 -7.57
N ALA A 807 14.07 13.80 -7.32
CA ALA A 807 13.70 12.47 -6.83
C ALA A 807 14.00 11.42 -7.91
N ASP A 808 13.45 11.64 -9.11
CA ASP A 808 13.50 10.73 -10.24
C ASP A 808 14.97 10.47 -10.66
N LEU A 809 15.84 11.50 -10.62
CA LEU A 809 17.28 11.34 -10.85
C LEU A 809 17.96 10.45 -9.80
N LYS A 810 17.71 10.64 -8.49
CA LYS A 810 18.29 9.77 -7.46
C LYS A 810 17.89 8.31 -7.68
N PHE A 811 16.61 8.04 -7.94
CA PHE A 811 16.13 6.67 -8.10
C PHE A 811 16.69 6.01 -9.37
N ALA A 812 16.80 6.74 -10.48
CA ALA A 812 17.40 6.24 -11.71
C ALA A 812 18.91 5.95 -11.57
N LEU A 813 19.66 6.79 -10.82
CA LEU A 813 21.06 6.51 -10.47
C LEU A 813 21.19 5.26 -9.59
N GLN A 814 20.40 5.18 -8.51
CA GLN A 814 20.41 4.05 -7.58
C GLN A 814 20.11 2.73 -8.29
N TYR A 815 19.12 2.72 -9.19
CA TYR A 815 18.78 1.55 -10.00
C TYR A 815 19.93 1.13 -10.93
N ARG A 816 20.62 2.06 -11.60
CA ARG A 816 21.74 1.71 -12.50
C ARG A 816 22.98 1.24 -11.77
N LEU A 817 23.33 1.83 -10.63
CA LEU A 817 24.42 1.35 -9.77
C LEU A 817 24.13 -0.10 -9.32
N MET A 818 22.90 -0.39 -8.93
CA MET A 818 22.44 -1.73 -8.56
C MET A 818 22.49 -2.73 -9.73
N CYS A 819 22.15 -2.31 -10.96
CA CYS A 819 22.39 -3.13 -12.16
C CYS A 819 23.89 -3.49 -12.26
N THR A 820 24.79 -2.51 -12.19
CA THR A 820 26.24 -2.72 -12.32
C THR A 820 26.93 -3.35 -11.10
N GLY A 821 26.16 -3.77 -10.09
CA GLY A 821 26.64 -4.56 -8.94
C GLY A 821 26.99 -3.76 -7.69
N ARG A 822 26.48 -2.53 -7.57
CA ARG A 822 26.85 -1.58 -6.51
C ARG A 822 25.70 -1.30 -5.55
N LEU A 823 25.99 -1.33 -4.27
CA LEU A 823 25.12 -0.78 -3.23
C LEU A 823 25.41 0.72 -3.09
N SER A 824 24.38 1.56 -2.97
CA SER A 824 24.57 3.01 -3.06
C SER A 824 23.83 3.85 -2.02
N GLN A 825 24.49 4.91 -1.57
CA GLN A 825 23.90 5.96 -0.75
C GLN A 825 24.20 7.35 -1.29
N PHE A 826 23.39 8.33 -0.87
CA PHE A 826 23.39 9.66 -1.46
C PHE A 826 23.47 10.73 -0.38
N VAL A 827 24.50 11.57 -0.45
CA VAL A 827 24.79 12.69 0.45
C VAL A 827 24.61 14.01 -0.28
N THR A 828 24.38 15.08 0.47
CA THR A 828 24.29 16.44 -0.06
C THR A 828 25.63 17.13 0.04
N THR A 829 26.04 17.85 -1.01
CA THR A 829 27.26 18.66 -1.04
C THR A 829 27.51 19.44 0.24
N VAL A 830 28.74 19.34 0.75
CA VAL A 830 29.20 20.19 1.83
C VAL A 830 29.54 21.56 1.25
N VAL A 831 28.74 22.56 1.62
CA VAL A 831 29.09 23.97 1.39
C VAL A 831 29.83 24.44 2.63
N GLU A 832 30.99 25.09 2.46
CA GLU A 832 31.70 25.71 3.58
C GLU A 832 30.76 26.63 4.37
N ALA A 833 30.75 26.47 5.69
CA ALA A 833 29.95 27.31 6.55
C ALA A 833 30.51 28.74 6.53
N GLN A 834 29.79 29.67 5.91
CA GLN A 834 29.98 31.10 6.17
C GLN A 834 29.88 31.29 7.68
N SER A 835 31.02 31.61 8.33
CA SER A 835 31.19 31.45 9.78
C SER A 835 30.05 32.14 10.54
N PRO A 836 29.24 31.39 11.30
CA PRO A 836 28.10 31.97 11.99
C PRO A 836 28.60 32.88 13.12
N LEU A 837 28.59 34.18 12.89
CA LEU A 837 28.82 35.22 13.89
C LEU A 837 27.72 35.18 14.96
N ARG A 838 27.84 34.24 15.89
CA ARG A 838 26.98 34.04 17.04
C ARG A 838 27.83 33.84 18.28
N LEU A 839 28.11 34.94 18.98
CA LEU A 839 28.58 34.87 20.36
C LEU A 839 27.48 34.19 21.20
N GLY A 840 27.81 33.11 21.91
CA GLY A 840 26.89 32.50 22.87
C GLY A 840 27.03 30.99 23.07
N HIS A 841 27.75 30.63 24.14
CA HIS A 841 27.85 29.30 24.77
C HIS A 841 28.67 28.19 24.10
N ASP A 842 29.62 27.71 24.89
CA ASP A 842 30.60 26.66 24.59
C ASP A 842 29.96 25.26 24.58
N ARG A 843 29.25 24.97 23.49
CA ARG A 843 29.00 23.60 23.04
C ARG A 843 29.21 23.52 21.55
N GLU A 844 30.36 22.97 21.17
CA GLU A 844 30.59 22.40 19.84
C GLU A 844 29.42 21.45 19.54
N SER A 845 28.51 21.91 18.68
CA SER A 845 27.42 21.10 18.18
C SER A 845 28.02 20.28 17.04
N PRO A 846 27.96 18.94 17.07
CA PRO A 846 28.63 18.11 16.07
C PRO A 846 28.14 18.51 14.68
N ASP A 847 29.09 18.65 13.74
CA ASP A 847 28.79 19.17 12.42
C ASP A 847 27.64 18.37 11.76
N PRO A 848 26.56 19.03 11.31
CA PRO A 848 25.47 18.36 10.65
C PRO A 848 25.88 17.68 9.34
N SER A 849 27.05 17.98 8.76
CA SER A 849 27.61 17.27 7.60
C SER A 849 28.20 15.92 8.01
N HIS A 850 29.16 15.86 8.93
CA HIS A 850 29.68 14.63 9.53
C HIS A 850 28.55 13.67 9.94
N ALA A 851 27.55 14.15 10.67
CA ALA A 851 26.38 13.35 11.07
C ALA A 851 25.53 12.79 9.89
N ARG A 852 25.51 13.49 8.74
CA ARG A 852 24.88 12.99 7.49
C ARG A 852 25.74 11.95 6.79
N PHE A 853 27.06 12.13 6.75
CA PHE A 853 28.00 11.20 6.11
C PHE A 853 28.14 9.91 6.91
N SER A 854 28.36 10.00 8.23
CA SER A 854 28.39 8.86 9.15
C SER A 854 27.13 7.99 9.01
N GLY A 855 25.93 8.61 9.01
CA GLY A 855 24.66 7.91 8.79
C GLY A 855 24.46 7.32 7.39
N ALA A 856 25.18 7.80 6.37
CA ALA A 856 25.16 7.22 5.02
C ALA A 856 26.11 6.02 4.89
N ILE A 857 27.32 6.12 5.46
CA ILE A 857 28.29 5.03 5.57
C ILE A 857 27.71 3.88 6.40
N ASP A 858 27.06 4.18 7.52
CA ASP A 858 26.37 3.20 8.35
C ASP A 858 25.24 2.45 7.62
N ASP A 859 24.49 3.13 6.75
CA ASP A 859 23.47 2.44 5.93
C ASP A 859 24.10 1.59 4.81
N LEU A 860 25.26 1.96 4.27
CA LEU A 860 26.02 1.13 3.33
C LEU A 860 26.53 -0.16 3.99
N PHE A 861 27.15 -0.09 5.17
CA PHE A 861 27.55 -1.31 5.90
C PHE A 861 26.34 -2.16 6.33
N ARG A 862 25.22 -1.53 6.68
CA ARG A 862 23.94 -2.23 6.92
C ARG A 862 23.39 -2.90 5.66
N GLN A 863 23.61 -2.36 4.46
CA GLN A 863 23.24 -3.01 3.18
C GLN A 863 24.21 -4.14 2.81
N LEU A 864 25.50 -4.03 3.15
CA LEU A 864 26.46 -5.13 2.98
C LEU A 864 26.07 -6.39 3.78
N GLY A 865 25.33 -6.20 4.89
CA GLY A 865 25.00 -7.24 5.87
C GLY A 865 25.94 -7.25 7.07
N VAL A 866 26.88 -6.31 7.15
CA VAL A 866 27.94 -6.27 8.14
C VAL A 866 27.41 -5.82 9.50
N ARG A 867 27.77 -6.56 10.55
CA ARG A 867 27.47 -6.26 11.94
C ARG A 867 28.77 -6.05 12.73
N PRO A 868 29.02 -4.88 13.37
CA PRO A 868 30.31 -4.60 14.02
C PRO A 868 30.62 -5.51 15.20
N VAL A 869 29.58 -5.89 15.97
CA VAL A 869 29.69 -6.77 17.15
C VAL A 869 28.55 -7.77 17.10
N ALA A 870 28.87 -9.06 17.27
CA ALA A 870 27.88 -10.14 17.39
C ALA A 870 26.80 -9.85 18.44
N LEU A 871 25.64 -10.49 18.30
CA LEU A 871 24.63 -10.54 19.36
C LEU A 871 25.28 -11.08 20.66
N PRO A 872 24.96 -10.51 21.83
CA PRO A 872 25.49 -11.02 23.11
C PRO A 872 24.97 -12.43 23.38
N LEU A 873 25.56 -13.13 24.34
CA LEU A 873 24.92 -14.34 24.86
C LEU A 873 23.61 -13.97 25.58
N PRO A 874 22.61 -14.88 25.64
CA PRO A 874 21.44 -14.68 26.49
C PRO A 874 21.85 -14.46 27.95
N ALA A 875 21.08 -13.67 28.68
CA ALA A 875 21.25 -13.54 30.13
C ALA A 875 21.04 -14.89 30.84
N ALA A 876 21.79 -15.15 31.91
CA ALA A 876 21.63 -16.35 32.73
C ALA A 876 20.15 -16.57 33.13
N ASN A 877 19.73 -17.82 33.11
CA ASN A 877 18.35 -18.28 33.39
C ASN A 877 17.28 -17.74 32.41
N THR A 878 17.65 -17.33 31.19
CA THR A 878 16.69 -16.92 30.14
C THR A 878 16.55 -17.94 29.00
N LEU A 879 17.35 -17.84 27.93
CA LEU A 879 17.40 -18.83 26.84
C LEU A 879 18.70 -19.67 26.96
N PRO A 880 18.68 -20.97 26.64
CA PRO A 880 19.85 -21.85 26.80
C PRO A 880 20.97 -21.56 25.79
N ARG A 881 20.62 -21.07 24.60
CA ARG A 881 21.54 -20.68 23.52
C ARG A 881 20.96 -19.51 22.73
N ARG A 882 21.75 -18.91 21.84
CA ARG A 882 21.24 -17.91 20.88
C ARG A 882 20.42 -18.65 19.81
N PRO A 883 19.16 -18.26 19.55
CA PRO A 883 18.38 -18.82 18.45
C PRO A 883 18.73 -18.13 17.11
N THR A 884 18.58 -18.88 16.02
CA THR A 884 18.50 -18.33 14.66
C THR A 884 17.25 -17.47 14.52
N LEU A 885 17.31 -16.39 13.76
CA LEU A 885 16.22 -15.40 13.65
C LEU A 885 15.72 -15.30 12.21
N LEU A 886 14.46 -15.65 11.97
CA LEU A 886 13.82 -15.65 10.67
C LEU A 886 12.72 -14.58 10.62
N GLY A 887 12.85 -13.59 9.75
CA GLY A 887 11.80 -12.60 9.45
C GLY A 887 11.22 -12.80 8.06
N ILE A 888 9.89 -12.75 7.91
CA ILE A 888 9.23 -12.83 6.60
C ILE A 888 8.44 -11.54 6.33
N TRP A 889 8.58 -11.01 5.11
CA TRP A 889 7.97 -9.75 4.66
C TRP A 889 7.46 -9.86 3.23
N MET A 890 6.27 -9.31 2.96
CA MET A 890 5.72 -9.12 1.62
C MET A 890 6.01 -7.68 1.17
N ILE A 891 6.96 -7.53 0.25
CA ILE A 891 7.28 -6.25 -0.41
C ILE A 891 6.13 -5.88 -1.34
N ARG A 892 5.69 -4.61 -1.32
CA ARG A 892 4.58 -4.13 -2.17
C ARG A 892 4.87 -2.79 -2.84
N GLN A 893 5.11 -2.83 -4.15
CA GLN A 893 5.22 -1.62 -4.97
C GLN A 893 3.85 -1.24 -5.52
N ASN A 894 3.23 -0.23 -4.90
CA ASN A 894 1.94 0.31 -5.33
C ASN A 894 2.14 1.46 -6.33
N ASN A 895 1.66 1.28 -7.56
CA ASN A 895 1.68 2.30 -8.61
C ASN A 895 1.03 3.61 -8.13
N ARG A 896 1.73 4.72 -8.39
CA ARG A 896 1.36 6.08 -7.94
C ARG A 896 1.03 7.07 -9.05
N ARG A 897 1.40 6.74 -10.30
CA ARG A 897 1.48 7.67 -11.45
C ARG A 897 1.12 6.96 -12.78
N GLY A 898 0.33 5.89 -12.71
CA GLY A 898 -0.13 5.11 -13.86
C GLY A 898 0.95 4.28 -14.59
N ARG A 899 2.24 4.41 -14.25
CA ARG A 899 3.37 3.98 -15.11
C ARG A 899 4.25 2.83 -14.58
N SER A 900 3.83 2.09 -13.56
CA SER A 900 4.60 0.92 -13.09
C SER A 900 3.73 -0.21 -12.55
N ALA A 901 4.28 -1.41 -12.63
CA ALA A 901 3.68 -2.64 -12.14
C ALA A 901 3.22 -2.53 -10.68
N ARG A 902 2.04 -3.12 -10.38
CA ARG A 902 1.67 -3.45 -8.99
C ARG A 902 2.42 -4.72 -8.58
N GLN A 903 3.61 -4.58 -8.04
CA GLN A 903 4.44 -5.74 -7.70
C GLN A 903 4.19 -6.21 -6.27
N GLN A 904 4.20 -7.54 -6.10
CA GLN A 904 4.24 -8.21 -4.80
C GLN A 904 5.38 -9.22 -4.83
N LEU A 905 6.20 -9.28 -3.79
CA LEU A 905 7.31 -10.23 -3.66
C LEU A 905 7.49 -10.63 -2.18
N PRO A 906 7.30 -11.90 -1.81
CA PRO A 906 7.65 -12.36 -0.48
C PRO A 906 9.17 -12.51 -0.38
N VAL A 907 9.74 -12.03 0.72
CA VAL A 907 11.16 -12.10 1.03
C VAL A 907 11.32 -12.63 2.45
N ALA A 908 12.20 -13.62 2.59
CA ALA A 908 12.65 -14.11 3.88
C ALA A 908 14.03 -13.53 4.19
N VAL A 909 14.24 -13.15 5.45
CA VAL A 909 15.50 -12.62 5.98
C VAL A 909 15.91 -13.50 7.15
N LEU A 910 17.03 -14.20 7.01
CA LEU A 910 17.58 -15.12 7.99
C LEU A 910 18.84 -14.50 8.60
N SER A 911 18.88 -14.42 9.92
CA SER A 911 20.08 -14.09 10.70
C SER A 911 20.52 -15.34 11.43
N ASP A 912 21.80 -15.69 11.29
CA ASP A 912 22.42 -16.72 12.12
C ASP A 912 22.37 -16.35 13.63
N PRO A 913 22.67 -17.29 14.54
CA PRO A 913 22.66 -17.04 15.98
C PRO A 913 23.58 -15.90 16.45
N THR A 914 24.70 -15.61 15.76
CA THR A 914 25.59 -14.48 16.07
C THR A 914 25.07 -13.15 15.52
N GLY A 915 24.21 -13.17 14.52
CA GLY A 915 23.78 -12.00 13.76
C GLY A 915 24.87 -11.39 12.87
N GLN A 916 25.98 -12.08 12.63
CA GLN A 916 27.04 -11.61 11.73
C GLN A 916 26.85 -12.12 10.30
N ARG A 917 26.15 -13.26 10.10
CA ARG A 917 25.77 -13.78 8.78
C ARG A 917 24.27 -13.56 8.56
N VAL A 918 23.95 -12.59 7.70
CA VAL A 918 22.57 -12.33 7.26
C VAL A 918 22.38 -12.82 5.83
N LEU A 919 21.43 -13.73 5.65
CA LEU A 919 20.99 -14.25 4.36
C LEU A 919 19.59 -13.76 4.02
N VAL A 920 19.28 -13.71 2.73
CA VAL A 920 17.95 -13.40 2.19
C VAL A 920 17.56 -14.41 1.12
N ARG A 921 16.26 -14.62 0.94
CA ARG A 921 15.69 -15.55 -0.05
C ARG A 921 14.35 -15.04 -0.56
N THR A 922 14.02 -15.38 -1.80
CA THR A 922 12.71 -15.17 -2.44
C THR A 922 12.27 -16.47 -3.13
N PRO A 923 11.10 -16.55 -3.78
CA PRO A 923 10.70 -17.75 -4.51
C PRO A 923 11.66 -18.14 -5.65
N GLU A 924 12.31 -17.16 -6.29
CA GLU A 924 13.22 -17.40 -7.44
C GLU A 924 14.71 -17.38 -7.04
N ILE A 925 15.05 -16.66 -5.97
CA ILE A 925 16.43 -16.45 -5.50
C ILE A 925 16.63 -17.23 -4.20
N ALA A 926 17.54 -18.21 -4.22
CA ALA A 926 17.91 -19.05 -3.07
C ALA A 926 18.54 -18.24 -1.90
N TRP A 927 18.94 -18.92 -0.82
CA TRP A 927 19.58 -18.27 0.33
C TRP A 927 20.94 -17.62 -0.04
N GLN A 928 20.94 -16.31 -0.24
CA GLN A 928 22.12 -15.51 -0.60
C GLN A 928 22.52 -14.53 0.51
N PRO A 929 23.80 -14.13 0.63
CA PRO A 929 24.21 -13.01 1.49
C PRO A 929 23.41 -11.75 1.19
N LEU A 930 23.09 -10.95 2.22
CA LEU A 930 22.21 -9.77 2.09
C LEU A 930 22.54 -8.87 0.89
N HIS A 931 23.81 -8.57 0.64
CA HIS A 931 24.22 -7.70 -0.46
C HIS A 931 24.05 -8.33 -1.85
N VAL A 932 24.34 -9.62 -1.99
CA VAL A 932 24.12 -10.37 -3.24
C VAL A 932 22.63 -10.38 -3.55
N GLY A 933 21.81 -10.80 -2.57
CA GLY A 933 20.36 -10.83 -2.72
C GLY A 933 19.74 -9.45 -2.94
N LEU A 934 20.26 -8.37 -2.31
CA LEU A 934 19.81 -7.00 -2.60
C LEU A 934 20.02 -6.60 -4.07
N LEU A 935 21.16 -6.96 -4.66
CA LEU A 935 21.48 -6.68 -6.06
C LEU A 935 20.62 -7.54 -7.00
N GLU A 936 20.47 -8.83 -6.72
CA GLU A 936 19.68 -9.78 -7.52
C GLU A 936 18.18 -9.45 -7.48
N ILE A 937 17.61 -9.33 -6.28
CA ILE A 937 16.22 -8.87 -6.09
C ILE A 937 16.02 -7.53 -6.79
N GLY A 938 16.96 -6.60 -6.65
CA GLY A 938 16.90 -5.30 -7.32
C GLY A 938 16.82 -5.37 -8.84
N ARG A 939 17.59 -6.27 -9.47
CA ARG A 939 17.62 -6.48 -10.93
C ARG A 939 16.33 -7.14 -11.44
N GLU A 940 15.85 -8.19 -10.78
CA GLU A 940 14.65 -8.92 -11.22
C GLU A 940 13.35 -8.17 -10.88
N HIS A 941 13.26 -7.63 -9.67
CA HIS A 941 12.08 -6.89 -9.22
C HIS A 941 11.97 -5.54 -9.93
N GLY A 942 13.08 -4.87 -10.25
CA GLY A 942 13.07 -3.64 -11.05
C GLY A 942 12.65 -3.81 -12.52
N THR A 943 12.42 -5.04 -13.00
CA THR A 943 12.16 -5.33 -14.43
C THR A 943 10.88 -6.12 -14.74
N THR A 944 10.19 -6.72 -13.76
CA THR A 944 9.10 -7.70 -14.04
C THR A 944 7.77 -7.44 -13.30
N GLU A 945 6.63 -7.64 -13.98
CA GLU A 945 5.25 -7.53 -13.45
C GLU A 945 4.87 -8.71 -12.50
N ARG A 946 5.72 -9.06 -11.53
CA ARG A 946 5.47 -10.22 -10.64
C ARG A 946 4.43 -9.92 -9.53
N LYS A 947 3.43 -10.81 -9.42
CA LYS A 947 2.38 -10.83 -8.40
C LYS A 947 2.18 -12.27 -7.90
N TYR A 948 2.68 -12.59 -6.71
CA TYR A 948 2.40 -13.87 -6.06
C TYR A 948 1.01 -13.85 -5.42
N LYS A 949 0.26 -14.94 -5.54
CA LYS A 949 -1.05 -15.11 -4.87
C LYS A 949 -0.84 -15.57 -3.42
N PRO A 950 -1.89 -15.56 -2.57
CA PRO A 950 -1.83 -16.13 -1.22
C PRO A 950 -1.30 -17.57 -1.17
N LYS A 951 -1.70 -18.44 -2.12
CA LYS A 951 -1.19 -19.83 -2.19
C LYS A 951 0.31 -19.89 -2.50
N ASP A 952 0.79 -19.11 -3.47
CA ASP A 952 2.22 -19.08 -3.83
C ASP A 952 3.07 -18.53 -2.66
N THR A 953 2.56 -17.49 -1.99
CA THR A 953 3.18 -16.87 -0.81
C THR A 953 3.26 -17.85 0.35
N THR A 954 2.20 -18.60 0.63
CA THR A 954 2.18 -19.51 1.78
C THR A 954 2.96 -20.80 1.51
N ARG A 955 3.02 -21.26 0.25
CA ARG A 955 3.98 -22.30 -0.18
C ARG A 955 5.43 -21.86 0.09
N PHE A 956 5.80 -20.64 -0.32
CA PHE A 956 7.14 -20.08 -0.06
C PHE A 956 7.44 -19.98 1.45
N ILE A 957 6.47 -19.54 2.26
CA ILE A 957 6.59 -19.51 3.73
C ILE A 957 6.87 -20.90 4.30
N ARG A 958 6.16 -21.94 3.81
CA ARG A 958 6.37 -23.32 4.20
C ARG A 958 7.79 -23.80 3.87
N GLU A 959 8.20 -23.65 2.61
CA GLU A 959 9.55 -24.03 2.12
C GLU A 959 10.65 -23.35 2.96
N VAL A 960 10.55 -22.03 3.16
CA VAL A 960 11.47 -21.24 3.98
C VAL A 960 11.57 -21.75 5.43
N ILE A 961 10.46 -22.17 6.04
CA ILE A 961 10.46 -22.65 7.42
C ILE A 961 11.08 -24.05 7.52
N TYR A 962 10.68 -25.00 6.66
CA TYR A 962 11.24 -26.35 6.67
C TYR A 962 12.75 -26.35 6.40
N ASP A 963 13.22 -25.57 5.43
CA ASP A 963 14.65 -25.49 5.11
C ASP A 963 15.47 -24.88 6.27
N VAL A 964 14.90 -23.91 7.01
CA VAL A 964 15.60 -23.26 8.13
C VAL A 964 15.64 -24.15 9.38
N ILE A 965 14.57 -24.88 9.71
CA ILE A 965 14.59 -25.76 10.90
C ILE A 965 15.46 -27.00 10.70
N ALA A 966 15.70 -27.43 9.45
CA ALA A 966 16.65 -28.49 9.13
C ALA A 966 18.11 -28.07 9.42
N ASP A 967 18.49 -26.84 9.07
CA ASP A 967 19.82 -26.29 9.34
C ASP A 967 19.98 -25.78 10.79
N TYR A 968 18.91 -25.29 11.43
CA TYR A 968 18.96 -24.55 12.69
C TYR A 968 17.92 -25.02 13.74
N PRO A 969 18.31 -25.88 14.70
CA PRO A 969 17.39 -26.52 15.66
C PRO A 969 16.88 -25.62 16.80
N ASP A 970 17.16 -24.32 16.75
CA ASP A 970 16.50 -23.28 17.57
C ASP A 970 16.22 -22.08 16.65
N THR A 971 14.98 -21.93 16.19
CA THR A 971 14.61 -20.87 15.23
C THR A 971 13.44 -20.05 15.75
N LEU A 972 13.62 -18.72 15.84
CA LEU A 972 12.54 -17.77 16.10
C LEU A 972 12.03 -17.17 14.78
N LEU A 973 10.82 -17.57 14.39
CA LEU A 973 10.04 -16.92 13.34
C LEU A 973 9.42 -15.61 13.87
N LEU A 974 9.59 -14.55 13.10
CA LEU A 974 9.06 -13.21 13.32
C LEU A 974 8.17 -12.83 12.13
N THR A 975 6.89 -12.55 12.37
CA THR A 975 5.98 -12.04 11.33
C THR A 975 5.38 -10.69 11.73
N HIS A 976 5.12 -9.81 10.76
CA HIS A 976 4.37 -8.57 10.99
C HIS A 976 2.94 -8.73 10.47
N ALA A 977 1.96 -8.68 11.38
CA ALA A 977 0.57 -9.03 11.09
C ALA A 977 -0.03 -8.16 9.97
N GLN A 978 0.12 -6.84 10.03
CA GLN A 978 -0.40 -5.93 9.01
C GLN A 978 0.26 -6.12 7.63
N ASN A 979 1.54 -6.49 7.58
CA ASN A 979 2.23 -6.74 6.31
C ASN A 979 1.82 -8.08 5.67
N LEU A 980 1.70 -9.15 6.47
CA LEU A 980 1.66 -10.52 5.91
C LEU A 980 0.27 -11.17 5.90
N ARG A 981 -0.66 -10.80 6.80
CA ARG A 981 -1.94 -11.52 6.98
C ARG A 981 -2.87 -11.57 5.77
N ARG A 982 -2.73 -10.64 4.81
CA ARG A 982 -3.53 -10.65 3.57
C ARG A 982 -3.21 -11.86 2.70
N GLU A 983 -1.94 -12.25 2.68
CA GLU A 983 -1.46 -13.35 1.83
C GLU A 983 -1.33 -14.65 2.63
N TRP A 984 -1.18 -14.56 3.96
CA TRP A 984 -1.17 -15.67 4.91
C TRP A 984 -2.25 -15.47 5.99
N ALA A 985 -3.48 -15.90 5.70
CA ALA A 985 -4.68 -15.57 6.47
C ALA A 985 -4.62 -15.99 7.96
N PHE A 986 -3.90 -17.07 8.27
CA PHE A 986 -3.62 -17.60 9.60
C PHE A 986 -3.19 -16.52 10.62
N LEU A 987 -2.47 -15.48 10.20
CA LEU A 987 -2.01 -14.40 11.10
C LEU A 987 -3.13 -13.47 11.61
N THR A 988 -4.37 -13.66 11.15
CA THR A 988 -5.56 -12.90 11.56
C THR A 988 -6.14 -13.46 12.87
N ASN A 989 -6.56 -12.60 13.81
CA ASN A 989 -7.00 -13.02 15.16
C ASN A 989 -8.08 -14.13 15.16
N SER A 990 -8.95 -14.18 14.15
CA SER A 990 -10.03 -15.17 14.02
C SER A 990 -9.61 -16.53 13.47
N HIS A 991 -8.41 -16.64 12.89
CA HIS A 991 -7.88 -17.87 12.28
C HIS A 991 -6.64 -18.41 13.02
N LEU A 992 -6.09 -17.62 13.96
CA LEU A 992 -4.87 -17.93 14.69
C LEU A 992 -5.19 -18.80 15.92
N ASP A 993 -4.71 -20.04 15.90
CA ASP A 993 -4.73 -20.94 17.06
C ASP A 993 -3.37 -20.89 17.78
N MET A 994 -3.38 -21.12 19.10
CA MET A 994 -2.17 -21.12 19.92
C MET A 994 -1.39 -22.42 19.74
N ASP A 995 -0.06 -22.32 19.61
CA ASP A 995 0.86 -23.45 19.36
C ASP A 995 0.56 -24.25 18.08
N MET A 996 -0.11 -23.63 17.11
CA MET A 996 -0.36 -24.19 15.78
C MET A 996 0.36 -23.39 14.68
N VAL A 997 0.45 -23.97 13.49
CA VAL A 997 0.81 -23.28 12.24
C VAL A 997 0.03 -23.88 11.08
N GLU A 998 -0.31 -23.08 10.07
CA GLU A 998 -1.12 -23.47 8.91
C GLU A 998 -0.45 -22.97 7.62
N PHE A 999 -0.33 -23.80 6.58
CA PHE A 999 0.31 -23.40 5.31
C PHE A 999 -0.61 -23.46 4.07
N ASP A 1000 -1.73 -24.16 4.21
CA ASP A 1000 -2.89 -24.21 3.33
C ASP A 1000 -4.09 -24.70 4.17
N SER A 1001 -5.28 -24.77 3.59
CA SER A 1001 -6.55 -25.04 4.29
C SER A 1001 -6.57 -26.33 5.12
N ASP A 1002 -5.69 -27.27 4.81
CA ASP A 1002 -5.75 -28.65 5.28
C ASP A 1002 -4.44 -29.07 6.00
N SER A 1003 -3.48 -28.15 6.18
CA SER A 1003 -2.18 -28.38 6.84
C SER A 1003 -1.99 -27.62 8.16
N ARG A 1004 -3.09 -27.33 8.87
CA ARG A 1004 -3.03 -26.81 10.24
C ARG A 1004 -2.47 -27.89 11.18
N GLN A 1005 -1.25 -27.68 11.68
CA GLN A 1005 -0.49 -28.65 12.50
C GLN A 1005 0.09 -27.99 13.77
N PRO A 1006 0.31 -28.73 14.87
CA PRO A 1006 0.98 -28.20 16.05
C PRO A 1006 2.41 -27.77 15.76
N ILE A 1007 2.88 -26.67 16.35
CA ILE A 1007 4.27 -26.19 16.17
C ILE A 1007 5.31 -27.18 16.71
N ALA A 1008 4.90 -28.09 17.60
CA ALA A 1008 5.72 -29.22 18.07
C ALA A 1008 6.09 -30.24 16.97
N THR A 1009 5.37 -30.28 15.82
CA THR A 1009 5.78 -31.09 14.66
C THR A 1009 6.95 -30.46 13.89
N LEU A 1010 7.28 -29.18 14.17
CA LEU A 1010 8.38 -28.42 13.61
C LEU A 1010 9.41 -28.17 14.73
N PRO A 1011 10.20 -29.21 15.12
CA PRO A 1011 11.02 -29.17 16.33
C PRO A 1011 11.99 -27.99 16.33
N GLY A 1012 12.00 -27.25 17.45
CA GLY A 1012 12.86 -26.08 17.62
C GLY A 1012 12.29 -24.76 17.06
N LEU A 1013 11.15 -24.77 16.35
CA LEU A 1013 10.49 -23.57 15.85
C LEU A 1013 9.68 -22.85 16.94
N ARG A 1014 9.87 -21.53 17.07
CA ARG A 1014 9.03 -20.64 17.89
C ARG A 1014 8.52 -19.49 17.04
N HIS A 1015 7.33 -18.98 17.34
CA HIS A 1015 6.71 -17.92 16.54
C HIS A 1015 6.26 -16.73 17.40
N VAL A 1016 6.77 -15.54 17.08
CA VAL A 1016 6.28 -14.26 17.60
C VAL A 1016 5.66 -13.42 16.48
N ARG A 1017 4.36 -13.12 16.62
CA ARG A 1017 3.60 -12.23 15.74
C ARG A 1017 3.66 -10.81 16.29
N VAL A 1018 4.12 -9.88 15.46
CA VAL A 1018 4.25 -8.45 15.76
C VAL A 1018 3.06 -7.69 15.17
N ARG A 1019 2.38 -6.87 15.98
CA ARG A 1019 1.31 -5.95 15.52
C ARG A 1019 1.62 -4.52 15.99
N THR A 1020 1.45 -3.55 15.09
CA THR A 1020 1.84 -2.14 15.30
C THR A 1020 0.64 -1.20 15.30
N ALA A 1021 0.83 0.10 15.53
CA ALA A 1021 -0.24 1.10 15.41
C ALA A 1021 -0.68 1.40 13.94
N GLU A 1022 -0.18 0.66 12.95
CA GLU A 1022 -0.65 0.73 11.57
C GLU A 1022 -2.14 0.30 11.52
N PHE A 1023 -2.98 1.13 10.90
CA PHE A 1023 -4.46 1.06 10.91
C PHE A 1023 -5.16 1.21 12.28
N GLY A 1024 -4.46 1.63 13.35
CA GLY A 1024 -5.04 1.83 14.69
C GLY A 1024 -5.20 0.54 15.50
N GLU A 1025 -4.54 -0.54 15.09
CA GLU A 1025 -4.71 -1.88 15.66
C GLU A 1025 -4.02 -2.11 17.01
N THR A 1026 -3.18 -1.19 17.48
CA THR A 1026 -2.70 -1.16 18.86
C THR A 1026 -3.14 0.15 19.52
N PRO A 1027 -3.43 0.15 20.84
CA PRO A 1027 -3.88 1.34 21.54
C PRO A 1027 -2.75 2.36 21.69
N GLU A 1028 -3.11 3.60 22.02
CA GLU A 1028 -2.15 4.52 22.61
C GLU A 1028 -1.85 4.14 24.05
N CYS A 1029 -0.74 4.66 24.58
CA CYS A 1029 -0.34 4.41 25.95
C CYS A 1029 0.38 5.60 26.59
N TYR A 1030 0.51 5.56 27.92
CA TYR A 1030 1.38 6.40 28.73
C TYR A 1030 1.71 5.70 30.05
N GLY A 1031 2.91 5.93 30.58
CA GLY A 1031 3.39 5.31 31.81
C GLY A 1031 2.76 5.97 33.03
N ILE A 1032 2.48 5.19 34.07
CA ILE A 1032 1.96 5.66 35.37
C ILE A 1032 2.96 5.28 36.48
N ASN A 1033 3.13 6.19 37.44
CA ASN A 1033 3.69 5.91 38.76
C ASN A 1033 3.02 6.83 39.81
N GLY A 1034 3.41 6.71 41.09
CA GLY A 1034 2.90 7.57 42.16
C GLY A 1034 3.22 9.07 42.00
N ASP A 1035 4.19 9.44 41.17
CA ASP A 1035 4.47 10.83 40.79
C ASP A 1035 3.62 11.29 39.58
N GLY A 1036 2.67 10.47 39.10
CA GLY A 1036 1.81 10.75 37.95
C GLY A 1036 2.28 10.12 36.64
N VAL A 1037 1.90 10.75 35.51
CA VAL A 1037 2.01 10.16 34.16
C VAL A 1037 3.25 10.62 33.39
N GLY A 1038 3.72 9.83 32.42
CA GLY A 1038 4.79 10.22 31.50
C GLY A 1038 5.15 9.22 30.42
N GLN A 1039 6.38 9.30 29.88
CA GLN A 1039 6.84 8.54 28.70
C GLN A 1039 7.46 7.17 29.10
N PRO A 1040 6.78 6.03 28.85
CA PRO A 1040 7.22 4.69 29.25
C PRO A 1040 8.24 4.07 28.27
N THR A 1041 9.09 3.16 28.78
CA THR A 1041 9.94 2.30 27.94
C THR A 1041 10.03 0.88 28.53
N GLY A 1042 10.12 -0.14 27.68
CA GLY A 1042 10.22 -1.55 28.10
C GLY A 1042 9.10 -2.46 27.57
N LEU A 1043 9.04 -3.66 28.15
CA LEU A 1043 8.06 -4.72 27.90
C LEU A 1043 7.02 -4.76 29.04
N TRP A 1044 5.77 -5.09 28.70
CA TRP A 1044 4.61 -5.07 29.59
C TRP A 1044 3.77 -6.31 29.31
N ARG A 1045 3.17 -6.92 30.34
CA ARG A 1045 2.18 -7.98 30.12
C ARG A 1045 0.89 -7.33 29.62
N TYR A 1046 0.39 -7.73 28.46
CA TYR A 1046 -0.88 -7.24 27.93
C TYR A 1046 -2.02 -8.17 28.38
N LEU A 1047 -3.24 -7.97 27.85
CA LEU A 1047 -4.48 -8.51 28.41
C LEU A 1047 -4.59 -10.05 28.42
N GLU A 1048 -3.74 -10.76 27.68
CA GLU A 1048 -3.75 -12.23 27.55
C GLU A 1048 -2.38 -12.84 27.92
N PRO A 1049 -2.29 -14.06 28.48
CA PRO A 1049 -1.06 -14.60 29.08
C PRO A 1049 0.19 -14.67 28.19
N ARG A 1050 0.01 -14.76 26.86
CA ARG A 1050 1.11 -14.79 25.87
C ARG A 1050 1.22 -13.52 25.02
N LEU A 1051 0.51 -12.46 25.42
CA LEU A 1051 0.39 -11.20 24.70
C LEU A 1051 1.11 -10.10 25.48
N PHE A 1052 2.01 -9.37 24.81
CA PHE A 1052 2.87 -8.39 25.47
C PHE A 1052 2.83 -7.04 24.77
N GLY A 1053 2.78 -5.96 25.56
CA GLY A 1053 2.97 -4.59 25.11
C GLY A 1053 4.45 -4.24 25.08
N SER A 1054 4.90 -3.54 24.04
CA SER A 1054 6.31 -3.21 23.83
C SER A 1054 6.46 -1.74 23.46
N THR A 1055 7.11 -0.97 24.33
CA THR A 1055 7.25 0.51 24.24
C THR A 1055 8.69 0.92 24.01
N ALA A 1056 8.88 2.00 23.24
CA ALA A 1056 10.17 2.48 22.77
C ALA A 1056 10.54 3.85 23.37
N GLY A 1057 11.83 4.07 23.62
CA GLY A 1057 12.35 5.37 24.04
C GLY A 1057 12.18 6.45 22.98
N LYS A 1058 11.99 7.68 23.43
CA LYS A 1058 11.94 8.88 22.59
C LYS A 1058 13.20 8.99 21.70
N PRO A 1059 13.09 8.94 20.36
CA PRO A 1059 14.24 8.95 19.46
C PRO A 1059 14.84 10.36 19.32
N ALA A 1060 16.12 10.45 18.94
CA ALA A 1060 16.80 11.75 18.77
C ALA A 1060 16.18 12.64 17.69
N THR A 1061 15.52 12.07 16.68
CA THR A 1061 14.73 12.83 15.69
C THR A 1061 13.62 13.68 16.31
N HIS A 1062 13.18 13.34 17.53
CA HIS A 1062 12.23 14.10 18.33
C HIS A 1062 12.86 14.66 19.61
N ALA A 1063 14.20 14.84 19.70
CA ALA A 1063 14.88 15.34 20.90
C ALA A 1063 14.23 16.59 21.50
N ASN A 1064 13.76 17.51 20.63
CA ASN A 1064 13.11 18.77 20.99
C ASN A 1064 11.63 18.64 21.44
N ALA A 1065 10.99 17.48 21.27
CA ALA A 1065 9.59 17.28 21.64
C ALA A 1065 9.39 17.42 23.16
N SER A 1066 8.41 18.21 23.60
CA SER A 1066 8.25 18.54 25.02
C SER A 1066 7.23 17.66 25.73
N MET A 1067 7.50 17.34 27.00
CA MET A 1067 6.60 16.58 27.88
C MET A 1067 5.70 17.48 28.75
N ASN A 1068 6.09 18.74 28.93
CA ASN A 1068 5.46 19.71 29.85
C ASN A 1068 4.79 20.86 29.07
N VAL A 1069 4.10 20.49 27.98
CA VAL A 1069 3.31 21.39 27.15
C VAL A 1069 1.90 20.84 27.01
N SER A 1070 0.96 21.76 26.91
CA SER A 1070 -0.40 21.49 26.43
C SER A 1070 -0.56 22.15 25.06
N LYS A 1071 -1.48 21.63 24.24
CA LYS A 1071 -1.98 22.32 23.06
C LYS A 1071 -3.30 23.07 23.31
N ILE A 1072 -3.94 22.80 24.44
CA ILE A 1072 -5.31 23.26 24.75
C ILE A 1072 -5.22 24.34 25.84
N GLU A 1073 -4.71 24.03 27.03
CA GLU A 1073 -4.68 24.95 28.18
C GLU A 1073 -3.38 24.93 29.00
N PRO A 1074 -2.92 26.09 29.51
CA PRO A 1074 -1.86 26.12 30.51
C PRO A 1074 -2.35 25.50 31.83
N GLY A 1075 -1.43 24.97 32.64
CA GLY A 1075 -1.82 24.34 33.91
C GLY A 1075 -0.65 23.96 34.80
N MET A 1076 -0.86 23.09 35.77
CA MET A 1076 0.19 22.55 36.64
C MET A 1076 0.15 21.02 36.69
N ARG A 1077 1.33 20.41 36.66
CA ARG A 1077 1.52 18.94 36.81
C ARG A 1077 2.82 18.68 37.55
N THR A 1078 2.77 17.86 38.60
CA THR A 1078 3.96 17.50 39.41
C THR A 1078 4.74 18.72 39.94
N GLY A 1079 4.01 19.75 40.39
CA GLY A 1079 4.58 21.03 40.85
C GLY A 1079 5.23 21.90 39.76
N LYS A 1080 5.04 21.58 38.47
CA LYS A 1080 5.65 22.28 37.33
C LYS A 1080 4.57 22.87 36.43
N THR A 1081 4.76 24.12 36.00
CA THR A 1081 3.87 24.81 35.06
C THR A 1081 3.92 24.13 33.69
N ILE A 1082 2.77 23.65 33.22
CA ILE A 1082 2.54 23.30 31.83
C ILE A 1082 2.29 24.59 31.05
N ARG A 1083 3.07 24.82 29.99
CA ARG A 1083 2.87 25.98 29.10
C ARG A 1083 1.99 25.59 27.92
N LEU A 1084 1.06 26.46 27.54
CA LEU A 1084 0.36 26.37 26.26
C LEU A 1084 1.39 26.55 25.14
N ASN A 1085 1.61 25.52 24.32
CA ASN A 1085 2.50 25.59 23.16
C ASN A 1085 2.10 24.60 22.04
N PRO A 1086 1.11 24.94 21.21
CA PRO A 1086 0.67 24.14 20.07
C PRO A 1086 1.73 23.92 18.98
N LYS A 1087 2.77 24.77 18.96
CA LYS A 1087 3.94 24.64 18.07
C LYS A 1087 4.86 23.50 18.49
N ALA A 1088 4.86 23.12 19.78
CA ALA A 1088 5.75 22.10 20.30
C ALA A 1088 5.48 20.75 19.63
N GLU A 1089 6.51 20.11 19.08
CA GLU A 1089 6.41 18.72 18.67
C GLU A 1089 6.16 17.83 19.89
N VAL A 1090 5.40 16.75 19.67
CA VAL A 1090 5.03 15.77 20.68
C VAL A 1090 5.52 14.40 20.22
N TRP A 1091 6.15 13.65 21.14
CA TRP A 1091 6.36 12.22 20.95
C TRP A 1091 5.24 11.47 21.68
N ASN A 1092 4.44 10.70 20.93
CA ASN A 1092 3.49 9.74 21.48
C ASN A 1092 4.08 8.34 21.30
N GLU A 1093 4.08 7.56 22.39
CA GLU A 1093 4.76 6.28 22.45
C GLU A 1093 4.02 5.22 21.64
N GLN A 1094 4.72 4.68 20.64
CA GLN A 1094 4.14 3.70 19.74
C GLN A 1094 4.14 2.32 20.39
N PHE A 1095 2.98 1.92 20.90
CA PHE A 1095 2.73 0.58 21.42
C PHE A 1095 2.86 -0.45 20.29
N VAL A 1096 3.74 -1.43 20.49
CA VAL A 1096 3.86 -2.61 19.63
C VAL A 1096 3.40 -3.82 20.42
N GLU A 1097 2.41 -4.52 19.90
CA GLU A 1097 1.99 -5.81 20.41
C GLU A 1097 2.97 -6.89 19.93
N LEU A 1098 3.39 -7.74 20.87
CA LEU A 1098 4.17 -8.94 20.64
C LEU A 1098 3.35 -10.12 21.17
N LEU A 1099 2.75 -10.91 20.27
CA LEU A 1099 2.09 -12.16 20.62
C LEU A 1099 3.07 -13.32 20.43
N VAL A 1100 3.24 -14.15 21.46
CA VAL A 1100 3.97 -15.42 21.35
C VAL A 1100 2.96 -16.49 20.91
N ALA A 1101 2.84 -16.66 19.61
CA ALA A 1101 1.81 -17.48 18.98
C ALA A 1101 2.13 -18.98 19.07
N GLY A 1102 3.41 -19.36 19.06
CA GLY A 1102 3.85 -20.75 19.19
C GLY A 1102 5.19 -20.89 19.94
N VAL A 1103 5.26 -21.88 20.84
CA VAL A 1103 6.46 -22.25 21.62
C VAL A 1103 6.71 -23.76 21.59
N GLN A 1104 7.89 -24.21 22.04
CA GLN A 1104 8.24 -25.61 22.24
C GLN A 1104 8.12 -26.00 23.73
N ASP A 1105 8.11 -27.30 24.05
CA ASP A 1105 8.01 -27.76 25.44
C ASP A 1105 9.12 -27.20 26.34
N GLY A 1106 8.74 -26.73 27.53
CA GLY A 1106 9.64 -26.10 28.50
C GLY A 1106 10.05 -24.64 28.19
N ASP A 1107 9.68 -24.09 27.02
CA ASP A 1107 9.89 -22.68 26.73
C ASP A 1107 9.04 -21.77 27.64
N ARG A 1108 9.52 -20.55 27.86
CA ARG A 1108 8.79 -19.49 28.57
C ARG A 1108 8.36 -18.37 27.61
N PRO A 1109 7.06 -18.09 27.42
CA PRO A 1109 6.60 -17.04 26.51
C PRO A 1109 7.22 -15.66 26.80
N GLU A 1110 7.41 -15.29 28.06
CA GLU A 1110 8.00 -14.00 28.43
C GLU A 1110 9.43 -13.86 27.90
N HIS A 1111 10.17 -14.96 27.73
CA HIS A 1111 11.53 -14.94 27.20
C HIS A 1111 11.55 -14.66 25.69
N TRP A 1112 10.62 -15.25 24.93
CA TRP A 1112 10.49 -15.00 23.49
C TRP A 1112 9.95 -13.61 23.18
N ALA A 1113 9.01 -13.10 23.99
CA ALA A 1113 8.56 -11.71 23.93
C ALA A 1113 9.67 -10.71 24.29
N ALA A 1114 10.47 -11.01 25.32
CA ALA A 1114 11.64 -10.21 25.68
C ALA A 1114 12.74 -10.25 24.61
N LEU A 1115 12.96 -11.38 23.94
CA LEU A 1115 13.87 -11.45 22.79
C LEU A 1115 13.37 -10.56 21.66
N ALA A 1116 12.10 -10.67 21.25
CA ALA A 1116 11.53 -9.82 20.19
C ALA A 1116 11.58 -8.31 20.56
N HIS A 1117 11.33 -7.94 21.82
CA HIS A 1117 11.52 -6.58 22.31
C HIS A 1117 13.00 -6.13 22.27
N ASN A 1118 13.94 -6.96 22.73
CA ASN A 1118 15.36 -6.65 22.68
C ASN A 1118 15.87 -6.55 21.23
N LEU A 1119 15.35 -7.35 20.30
CA LEU A 1119 15.68 -7.28 18.88
C LEU A 1119 15.25 -5.97 18.21
N ARG A 1120 14.34 -5.19 18.80
CA ARG A 1120 14.08 -3.80 18.38
C ARG A 1120 15.27 -2.87 18.65
N ASN A 1121 16.11 -3.19 19.64
CA ASN A 1121 17.36 -2.48 19.94
C ASN A 1121 18.59 -3.14 19.27
N ALA A 1122 18.41 -4.25 18.53
CA ALA A 1122 19.53 -5.00 17.95
C ALA A 1122 19.92 -4.57 16.52
N THR A 1123 19.19 -3.63 15.91
CA THR A 1123 19.54 -3.08 14.58
C THR A 1123 20.93 -2.43 14.65
N PRO A 1124 21.93 -2.90 13.89
CA PRO A 1124 23.27 -2.32 13.91
C PRO A 1124 23.23 -0.87 13.41
N TYR A 1125 24.19 -0.06 13.86
CA TYR A 1125 24.30 1.37 13.55
C TYR A 1125 23.09 2.24 13.99
N SER A 1126 22.15 1.69 14.78
CA SER A 1126 21.04 2.43 15.38
C SER A 1126 21.23 2.57 16.89
N HIS A 1127 21.18 3.80 17.40
CA HIS A 1127 21.12 4.06 18.85
C HIS A 1127 19.67 4.08 19.39
N TRP A 1128 18.69 3.80 18.52
CA TRP A 1128 17.25 3.94 18.79
C TRP A 1128 16.54 2.60 18.67
N THR A 1129 15.53 2.39 19.52
CA THR A 1129 14.58 1.26 19.42
C THR A 1129 13.78 1.36 18.12
N THR A 1130 13.94 0.39 17.22
CA THR A 1130 13.17 0.32 15.98
C THR A 1130 11.74 -0.18 16.23
N MET A 1131 10.81 0.10 15.32
CA MET A 1131 9.42 -0.33 15.50
C MET A 1131 9.21 -1.83 15.31
N LEU A 1132 9.97 -2.44 14.40
CA LEU A 1132 9.99 -3.88 14.19
C LEU A 1132 11.26 -4.48 14.81
N PRO A 1133 11.23 -5.74 15.29
CA PRO A 1133 12.42 -6.53 15.61
C PRO A 1133 13.39 -6.59 14.41
N TRP A 1134 14.70 -6.66 14.67
CA TRP A 1134 15.75 -6.43 13.67
C TRP A 1134 15.57 -7.15 12.31
N PRO A 1135 15.28 -8.46 12.20
CA PRO A 1135 15.06 -9.11 10.90
C PRO A 1135 13.89 -8.51 10.09
N LEU A 1136 12.76 -8.23 10.74
CA LEU A 1136 11.60 -7.58 10.12
C LEU A 1136 11.88 -6.11 9.78
N ASN A 1137 12.62 -5.39 10.63
CA ASN A 1137 13.08 -4.04 10.31
C ASN A 1137 13.98 -4.06 9.06
N LEU A 1138 14.90 -5.02 8.98
CA LEU A 1138 15.82 -5.17 7.85
C LEU A 1138 15.07 -5.50 6.55
N ALA A 1139 14.08 -6.39 6.60
CA ALA A 1139 13.18 -6.64 5.46
C ALA A 1139 12.44 -5.36 5.00
N LYS A 1140 11.95 -4.54 5.96
CA LYS A 1140 11.38 -3.21 5.68
C LYS A 1140 12.44 -2.17 5.24
N GLN A 1141 13.75 -2.44 5.34
CA GLN A 1141 14.79 -1.64 4.68
C GLN A 1141 15.11 -2.17 3.26
N ILE A 1142 15.04 -3.48 3.00
CA ILE A 1142 15.13 -4.06 1.65
C ILE A 1142 14.05 -3.43 0.76
N GLU A 1143 12.79 -3.46 1.21
CA GLU A 1143 11.66 -2.80 0.54
C GLU A 1143 11.96 -1.32 0.24
N LYS A 1144 12.44 -0.55 1.22
CA LYS A 1144 12.77 0.88 1.05
C LYS A 1144 13.95 1.16 0.12
N TYR A 1145 14.83 0.18 -0.13
CA TYR A 1145 15.95 0.30 -1.05
C TYR A 1145 15.48 0.02 -2.48
N ILE A 1146 14.72 -1.06 -2.71
CA ILE A 1146 14.27 -1.48 -4.05
C ILE A 1146 12.95 -0.85 -4.52
N SER A 1147 12.24 -0.12 -3.66
CA SER A 1147 11.00 0.59 -4.05
C SER A 1147 11.31 1.91 -4.73
N PHE A 1148 11.40 1.89 -6.06
CA PHE A 1148 11.56 3.07 -6.89
C PHE A 1148 10.19 3.68 -7.21
N PRO A 1149 9.89 4.93 -6.84
CA PRO A 1149 8.79 5.65 -7.45
C PRO A 1149 9.15 6.02 -8.90
N ALA A 1150 8.17 5.85 -9.80
CA ALA A 1150 8.19 6.30 -11.19
C ALA A 1150 7.12 7.39 -11.43
#